data_AF-A0A3P9D2J8-F1
#
_entry.id   AF-A0A3P9D2J8-F1
#
_cell.length_a   1.000
_cell.length_b   1.000
_cell.length_c   1.000
_cell.angle_alpha   90.00
_cell.angle_beta   90.00
_cell.angle_gamma   90.00
#
_symmetry.space_group_name_H-M   'P 1'
#
loop_
_entity.id
_entity.type
_entity.pdbx_description
1 polymer ?
#
loop_
_entity_poly.entity_id
_entity_poly.type
_entity_poly.pdbx_seq_one_letter_code
_entity_poly.pdbx_strand_id
1 'polypeptide(L)'
;MAFKFSVAFLLSVCSAAICDLITDGVHMECRERYFMIAVDLSFTGKELRFEAVDRTGVYAITEQYAAKCGYTVSALPLLGHVELRASYFSCHTDNKDDMFSFNFNLIATHKGKKASYALNKTCTLSLQWSHREVTCEMNYMEVSVRSDVTCPIVPNRHNKNAVRAVRSTTSDWQVTFQRPEEQMPSMNVSQARKRGYTFDSRDGRLLFRTPYGQPDSLSTEVEDVPVEAVYATVFSRQNWVVLMVDLLAACSMYEGYFDDGGYMMWKTPEALYPSVGGTQIRIGLNGDAMEQLIAEKRGYIVEKHKGTVHIGIPYNAEGGHRKSFVIGSLYEFYAFDLSVEQISVDRDYVDTMLQFRRTLVTPLLPCTVFTRNQTVLEEQMFTIYLGDVPEDVMLVSIQLNERDFTLPFTNTSTYKVTEVLHPNGTHGYTLKVLFHDPVVKQKFFIEDAVLQFMLDINYTLAVLPGNDFYYHLASIVALFTDVSPPAFDAVCSESGIRFKLNRQPFDYLWELTIGLDVLTSDLADRRGYIFSNDSQSLQLDVPLATHGYKYQDVTLKGFSGTFEILVRVRETSEVQTSTVKTCLFNPKEFIMCSTDGMMTVVANLPPVVSGGGRTLRMSLMDNSCGPKDMNGTRALFSFPVNSCGFIFELGKDYVTYQNEIFYNKNDQNMDLVSSDATERVIVQCTYPLSSLHQLFTMYRFVSDTVGVGKIIRTVQPTAGLQRPTRKPTAALQSTPRHTQPVVFVPGVRPSARYFRVSRVHNLAGG
;
A
#
# COMPACT_ATOMS: atom_id res chain seq x y z
N MET A 1 92.62 -15.41 -4.77
CA MET A 1 92.11 -14.47 -5.80
C MET A 1 91.03 -15.19 -6.59
N ALA A 2 90.04 -14.45 -7.11
CA ALA A 2 88.93 -14.93 -7.95
C ALA A 2 87.98 -15.97 -7.30
N PHE A 3 86.74 -16.13 -7.75
CA PHE A 3 85.71 -15.11 -8.05
C PHE A 3 84.34 -15.81 -7.80
N LYS A 4 83.28 -15.07 -7.45
CA LYS A 4 81.95 -15.67 -7.19
C LYS A 4 81.34 -16.29 -8.45
N PHE A 5 80.57 -17.35 -8.29
CA PHE A 5 79.24 -17.44 -8.93
C PHE A 5 78.23 -18.09 -7.96
N SER A 6 77.06 -17.48 -7.85
CA SER A 6 75.92 -17.98 -7.07
C SER A 6 74.94 -18.65 -8.03
N VAL A 7 74.54 -19.88 -7.74
CA VAL A 7 73.51 -20.60 -8.52
C VAL A 7 72.20 -20.55 -7.75
N ALA A 8 71.23 -19.82 -8.29
CA ALA A 8 69.86 -19.80 -7.76
C ALA A 8 69.10 -21.05 -8.24
N PHE A 9 68.68 -21.90 -7.32
CA PHE A 9 67.79 -23.02 -7.62
C PHE A 9 66.34 -22.52 -7.70
N LEU A 10 65.82 -22.36 -8.91
CA LEU A 10 64.40 -22.07 -9.15
C LEU A 10 63.57 -23.34 -8.96
N LEU A 11 63.09 -23.57 -7.73
CA LEU A 11 62.00 -24.51 -7.50
C LEU A 11 60.70 -23.91 -8.03
N SER A 12 60.29 -24.38 -9.22
CA SER A 12 58.97 -24.11 -9.77
C SER A 12 57.91 -24.76 -8.87
N VAL A 13 57.25 -23.96 -8.05
CA VAL A 13 56.08 -24.41 -7.29
C VAL A 13 54.90 -24.50 -8.26
N CYS A 14 54.57 -25.72 -8.67
CA CYS A 14 53.26 -25.98 -9.27
C CYS A 14 52.18 -25.68 -8.24
N SER A 15 51.48 -24.56 -8.40
CA SER A 15 50.27 -24.25 -7.66
C SER A 15 49.22 -25.32 -7.98
N ALA A 16 48.97 -26.23 -7.05
CA ALA A 16 47.86 -27.16 -7.15
C ALA A 16 46.55 -26.35 -7.20
N ALA A 17 45.89 -26.35 -8.35
CA ALA A 17 44.57 -25.76 -8.49
C ALA A 17 43.59 -26.54 -7.60
N ILE A 18 42.91 -25.83 -6.72
CA ILE A 18 41.90 -26.40 -5.84
C ILE A 18 40.68 -26.72 -6.71
N CYS A 19 40.43 -28.00 -6.94
CA CYS A 19 39.19 -28.46 -7.58
C CYS A 19 38.04 -28.42 -6.57
N ASP A 20 37.42 -27.26 -6.42
CA ASP A 20 36.12 -27.16 -5.75
C ASP A 20 35.06 -27.80 -6.66
N LEU A 21 34.45 -28.90 -6.19
CA LEU A 21 33.38 -29.59 -6.89
C LEU A 21 32.08 -28.79 -6.73
N ILE A 22 31.56 -28.19 -7.81
CA ILE A 22 30.29 -27.45 -7.78
C ILE A 22 29.11 -28.43 -7.90
N THR A 23 28.12 -28.26 -7.02
CA THR A 23 26.76 -28.78 -7.19
C THR A 23 25.66 -27.70 -7.16
N ASP A 24 25.96 -26.48 -6.70
CA ASP A 24 25.03 -25.34 -6.70
C ASP A 24 25.31 -24.39 -7.88
N GLY A 25 24.28 -24.01 -8.65
CA GLY A 25 24.35 -22.95 -9.66
C GLY A 25 24.95 -23.33 -11.02
N VAL A 26 25.31 -24.60 -11.25
CA VAL A 26 25.71 -25.12 -12.57
C VAL A 26 24.94 -26.41 -12.89
N HIS A 27 24.18 -26.39 -13.98
CA HIS A 27 23.47 -27.54 -14.52
C HIS A 27 24.17 -28.05 -15.79
N MET A 28 24.24 -29.36 -15.98
CA MET A 28 24.88 -29.98 -17.15
C MET A 28 24.02 -31.13 -17.67
N GLU A 29 23.69 -31.13 -18.96
CA GLU A 29 22.72 -32.04 -19.55
C GLU A 29 23.14 -32.58 -20.93
N CYS A 30 22.90 -33.87 -21.17
CA CYS A 30 23.07 -34.50 -22.47
C CYS A 30 21.70 -34.58 -23.15
N ARG A 31 21.49 -33.82 -24.22
CA ARG A 31 20.26 -33.86 -25.03
C ARG A 31 20.49 -34.76 -26.25
N GLU A 32 19.50 -34.96 -27.12
CA GLU A 32 19.58 -35.98 -28.21
C GLU A 32 20.77 -35.79 -29.17
N ARG A 33 21.23 -34.54 -29.39
CA ARG A 33 22.23 -34.15 -30.41
C ARG A 33 23.29 -33.15 -29.96
N TYR A 34 23.17 -32.63 -28.73
CA TYR A 34 24.05 -31.61 -28.17
C TYR A 34 24.17 -31.79 -26.66
N PHE A 35 25.28 -31.30 -26.12
CA PHE A 35 25.52 -31.18 -24.68
C PHE A 35 25.30 -29.73 -24.27
N MET A 36 24.70 -29.53 -23.10
CA MET A 36 24.33 -28.23 -22.56
C MET A 36 24.93 -28.02 -21.17
N ILE A 37 25.43 -26.81 -20.91
CA ILE A 37 25.79 -26.31 -19.58
C ILE A 37 25.03 -25.00 -19.35
N ALA A 38 24.14 -24.97 -18.36
CA ALA A 38 23.47 -23.76 -17.89
C ALA A 38 24.10 -23.30 -16.56
N VAL A 39 24.38 -22.01 -16.45
CA VAL A 39 25.13 -21.42 -15.33
C VAL A 39 24.39 -20.22 -14.78
N ASP A 40 24.14 -20.21 -13.47
CA ASP A 40 23.51 -19.11 -12.76
C ASP A 40 24.50 -17.93 -12.58
N LEU A 41 24.06 -16.73 -12.98
CA LEU A 41 24.83 -15.48 -12.85
C LEU A 41 24.91 -14.98 -11.41
N SER A 42 24.01 -15.40 -10.52
CA SER A 42 24.11 -15.14 -9.08
C SER A 42 25.29 -15.88 -8.45
N PHE A 43 25.64 -17.07 -8.98
CA PHE A 43 26.81 -17.84 -8.56
C PHE A 43 28.11 -17.32 -9.19
N THR A 44 28.08 -17.00 -10.50
CA THR A 44 29.30 -16.70 -11.28
C THR A 44 29.65 -15.22 -11.42
N GLY A 45 28.69 -14.32 -11.21
CA GLY A 45 28.80 -12.91 -11.59
C GLY A 45 28.67 -12.70 -13.11
N LYS A 46 28.53 -11.43 -13.53
CA LYS A 46 28.33 -11.06 -14.95
C LYS A 46 29.53 -11.36 -15.86
N GLU A 47 30.73 -11.52 -15.29
CA GLU A 47 31.96 -11.83 -16.03
C GLU A 47 32.31 -13.32 -15.90
N LEU A 48 31.84 -14.12 -16.86
CA LEU A 48 32.23 -15.51 -17.03
C LEU A 48 32.73 -15.80 -18.44
N ARG A 49 33.51 -16.87 -18.60
CA ARG A 49 33.93 -17.42 -19.88
C ARG A 49 34.07 -18.94 -19.81
N PHE A 50 33.83 -19.61 -20.93
CA PHE A 50 34.10 -21.03 -21.07
C PHE A 50 35.39 -21.28 -21.86
N GLU A 51 36.11 -22.33 -21.50
CA GLU A 51 37.24 -22.86 -22.26
C GLU A 51 36.99 -24.34 -22.51
N ALA A 52 37.16 -24.83 -23.74
CA ALA A 52 37.13 -26.25 -24.05
C ALA A 52 38.49 -26.90 -23.76
N VAL A 53 38.49 -28.16 -23.32
CA VAL A 53 39.70 -28.89 -22.91
C VAL A 53 39.79 -30.22 -23.65
N ASP A 54 40.94 -30.49 -24.26
CA ASP A 54 41.24 -31.79 -24.86
C ASP A 54 42.68 -32.23 -24.60
N ARG A 55 43.15 -33.28 -25.30
CA ARG A 55 44.51 -33.83 -25.15
C ARG A 55 45.62 -32.91 -25.72
N THR A 56 45.25 -31.88 -26.47
CA THR A 56 46.15 -30.94 -27.15
C THR A 56 46.23 -29.58 -26.45
N GLY A 57 45.23 -29.20 -25.65
CA GLY A 57 45.31 -28.02 -24.80
C GLY A 57 43.99 -27.54 -24.21
N VAL A 58 43.97 -26.24 -23.87
CA VAL A 58 42.82 -25.50 -23.35
C VAL A 58 42.53 -24.34 -24.30
N TYR A 59 41.27 -24.20 -24.73
CA TYR A 59 40.86 -23.33 -25.83
C TYR A 59 39.71 -22.43 -25.40
N ALA A 60 39.94 -21.11 -25.34
CA ALA A 60 38.89 -20.16 -24.98
C ALA A 60 37.78 -20.12 -26.03
N ILE A 61 36.53 -20.30 -25.60
CA ILE A 61 35.34 -20.26 -26.45
C ILE A 61 34.95 -18.78 -26.66
N THR A 62 35.61 -18.14 -27.61
CA THR A 62 35.22 -16.81 -28.11
C THR A 62 34.09 -16.95 -29.13
N GLU A 63 33.30 -15.89 -29.34
CA GLU A 63 32.18 -15.87 -30.29
C GLU A 63 32.53 -16.42 -31.70
N GLN A 64 33.65 -15.95 -32.27
CA GLN A 64 34.14 -16.41 -33.58
C GLN A 64 34.67 -17.85 -33.56
N TYR A 65 35.20 -18.31 -32.43
CA TYR A 65 35.66 -19.69 -32.28
C TYR A 65 34.50 -20.65 -32.09
N ALA A 66 33.48 -20.22 -31.35
CA ALA A 66 32.28 -20.97 -31.02
C ALA A 66 31.57 -21.46 -32.29
N ALA A 67 31.22 -20.56 -33.20
CA ALA A 67 30.55 -20.89 -34.45
C ALA A 67 31.36 -21.85 -35.35
N LYS A 68 32.70 -21.71 -35.37
CA LYS A 68 33.58 -22.61 -36.17
C LYS A 68 33.70 -24.00 -35.56
N CYS A 69 33.65 -24.09 -34.23
CA CYS A 69 33.88 -25.32 -33.48
C CYS A 69 32.63 -26.01 -32.93
N GLY A 70 31.42 -25.51 -33.24
CA GLY A 70 30.17 -26.17 -32.85
C GLY A 70 29.78 -25.87 -31.40
N TYR A 71 30.01 -24.62 -30.97
CA TYR A 71 29.59 -24.09 -29.69
C TYR A 71 28.70 -22.86 -29.87
N THR A 72 27.80 -22.66 -28.93
CA THR A 72 26.92 -21.48 -28.85
C THR A 72 26.87 -21.05 -27.40
N VAL A 73 27.19 -19.78 -27.13
CA VAL A 73 27.12 -19.20 -25.79
C VAL A 73 26.00 -18.17 -25.80
N SER A 74 24.91 -18.50 -25.12
CA SER A 74 23.69 -17.69 -25.00
C SER A 74 23.72 -17.01 -23.64
N ALA A 75 24.16 -15.75 -23.61
CA ALA A 75 23.95 -14.93 -22.42
C ALA A 75 22.50 -14.44 -22.42
N LEU A 76 21.74 -14.75 -21.36
CA LEU A 76 20.38 -14.26 -21.13
C LEU A 76 20.42 -13.43 -19.84
N PRO A 77 21.03 -12.21 -19.83
CA PRO A 77 21.43 -11.53 -18.60
C PRO A 77 20.24 -11.13 -17.74
N LEU A 78 19.09 -10.89 -18.38
CA LEU A 78 17.82 -10.57 -17.74
C LEU A 78 17.21 -11.79 -17.04
N LEU A 79 17.41 -13.00 -17.56
CA LEU A 79 16.97 -14.26 -16.96
C LEU A 79 17.97 -14.84 -15.95
N GLY A 80 19.04 -14.11 -15.62
CA GLY A 80 19.98 -14.48 -14.58
C GLY A 80 20.85 -15.71 -14.88
N HIS A 81 20.94 -16.18 -16.12
CA HIS A 81 21.76 -17.33 -16.48
C HIS A 81 22.46 -17.19 -17.84
N VAL A 82 23.46 -18.04 -18.06
CA VAL A 82 24.17 -18.19 -19.33
C VAL A 82 24.19 -19.67 -19.71
N GLU A 83 23.85 -19.98 -20.96
CA GLU A 83 23.90 -21.33 -21.49
C GLU A 83 25.06 -21.48 -22.49
N LEU A 84 25.82 -22.57 -22.37
CA LEU A 84 26.73 -23.08 -23.41
C LEU A 84 26.12 -24.34 -24.00
N ARG A 85 25.82 -24.33 -25.30
CA ARG A 85 25.50 -25.54 -26.10
C ARG A 85 26.72 -25.97 -26.90
N ALA A 86 26.92 -27.28 -26.99
CA ALA A 86 28.01 -27.91 -27.72
C ALA A 86 27.49 -29.07 -28.59
N SER A 87 27.70 -29.02 -29.91
CA SER A 87 27.41 -30.14 -30.81
C SER A 87 28.17 -31.40 -30.37
N TYR A 88 27.58 -32.58 -30.58
CA TYR A 88 28.30 -33.85 -30.40
C TYR A 88 29.53 -33.96 -31.34
N PHE A 89 29.54 -33.21 -32.45
CA PHE A 89 30.68 -33.05 -33.34
C PHE A 89 31.51 -31.77 -33.07
N SER A 90 31.48 -31.22 -31.85
CA SER A 90 32.30 -30.06 -31.51
C SER A 90 33.80 -30.37 -31.63
N CYS A 91 34.64 -29.34 -31.87
CA CYS A 91 36.07 -29.50 -32.14
C CYS A 91 36.77 -30.43 -31.14
N HIS A 92 36.51 -30.21 -29.84
CA HIS A 92 37.22 -30.82 -28.71
C HIS A 92 36.50 -32.02 -28.08
N THR A 93 35.38 -32.49 -28.64
CA THR A 93 34.71 -33.71 -28.15
C THR A 93 35.57 -34.95 -28.46
N ASP A 94 35.89 -35.76 -27.46
CA ASP A 94 36.50 -37.09 -27.65
C ASP A 94 35.37 -38.11 -27.86
N ASN A 95 35.30 -38.72 -29.04
CA ASN A 95 34.32 -39.79 -29.33
C ASN A 95 35.00 -41.16 -29.38
N LYS A 96 34.38 -42.16 -28.75
CA LYS A 96 34.76 -43.57 -28.81
C LYS A 96 33.46 -44.39 -28.75
N ASP A 97 33.17 -45.17 -29.79
CA ASP A 97 32.05 -46.13 -29.81
C ASP A 97 30.70 -45.52 -29.32
N ASP A 98 30.28 -44.43 -29.99
CA ASP A 98 29.06 -43.63 -29.70
C ASP A 98 28.99 -42.98 -28.31
N MET A 99 30.14 -42.87 -27.63
CA MET A 99 30.33 -42.21 -26.34
C MET A 99 31.12 -40.90 -26.50
N PHE A 100 30.42 -39.78 -26.36
CA PHE A 100 30.92 -38.42 -26.54
C PHE A 100 31.33 -37.81 -25.20
N SER A 101 32.63 -37.56 -25.01
CA SER A 101 33.16 -36.98 -23.78
C SER A 101 33.51 -35.49 -23.96
N PHE A 102 32.89 -34.66 -23.13
CA PHE A 102 33.04 -33.22 -23.09
C PHE A 102 33.82 -32.80 -21.85
N ASN A 103 34.79 -31.91 -22.03
CA ASN A 103 35.55 -31.30 -20.93
C ASN A 103 35.66 -29.79 -21.17
N PHE A 104 35.29 -29.00 -20.18
CA PHE A 104 35.33 -27.55 -20.20
C PHE A 104 35.88 -27.01 -18.89
N ASN A 105 36.46 -25.82 -18.92
CA ASN A 105 36.68 -24.99 -17.75
C ASN A 105 35.68 -23.83 -17.78
N LEU A 106 34.87 -23.68 -16.73
CA LEU A 106 34.13 -22.46 -16.46
C LEU A 106 35.01 -21.54 -15.64
N ILE A 107 35.33 -20.36 -16.17
CA ILE A 107 36.07 -19.31 -15.46
C ILE A 107 35.10 -18.19 -15.11
N ALA A 108 34.93 -17.96 -13.81
CA ALA A 108 33.93 -17.08 -13.24
C ALA A 108 34.46 -16.31 -12.03
N THR A 109 33.75 -15.27 -11.58
CA THR A 109 34.15 -14.42 -10.45
C THR A 109 33.25 -14.67 -9.23
N HIS A 110 33.44 -15.82 -8.59
CA HIS A 110 32.69 -16.19 -7.39
C HIS A 110 33.23 -15.44 -6.15
N LYS A 111 32.34 -14.76 -5.41
CA LYS A 111 32.66 -13.99 -4.17
C LYS A 111 33.85 -13.02 -4.34
N GLY A 112 33.93 -12.35 -5.49
CA GLY A 112 34.98 -11.37 -5.80
C GLY A 112 36.36 -11.97 -6.08
N LYS A 113 36.47 -13.30 -6.23
CA LYS A 113 37.70 -13.99 -6.65
C LYS A 113 37.45 -14.73 -7.95
N LYS A 114 38.39 -14.58 -8.89
CA LYS A 114 38.38 -15.34 -10.14
C LYS A 114 38.74 -16.80 -9.86
N ALA A 115 37.83 -17.71 -10.16
CA ALA A 115 37.97 -19.15 -10.01
C ALA A 115 37.87 -19.85 -11.38
N SER A 116 38.36 -21.08 -11.44
CA SER A 116 38.25 -21.95 -12.61
C SER A 116 37.70 -23.29 -12.16
N TYR A 117 36.62 -23.74 -12.79
CA TYR A 117 35.90 -24.95 -12.42
C TYR A 117 35.92 -25.93 -13.58
N ALA A 118 36.45 -27.13 -13.33
CA ALA A 118 36.47 -28.19 -14.33
C ALA A 118 35.07 -28.83 -14.42
N LEU A 119 34.47 -28.73 -15.60
CA LEU A 119 33.16 -29.27 -15.95
C LEU A 119 33.34 -30.38 -16.98
N ASN A 120 33.04 -31.62 -16.61
CA ASN A 120 33.11 -32.74 -17.54
C ASN A 120 31.81 -33.56 -17.52
N LYS A 121 31.43 -34.06 -18.69
CA LYS A 121 30.32 -35.00 -18.84
C LYS A 121 30.56 -35.89 -20.05
N THR A 122 30.14 -37.13 -19.92
CA THR A 122 30.14 -38.09 -21.01
C THR A 122 28.69 -38.41 -21.37
N CYS A 123 28.36 -38.24 -22.64
CA CYS A 123 27.03 -38.47 -23.20
C CYS A 123 27.07 -39.71 -24.10
N THR A 124 26.04 -40.55 -24.02
CA THR A 124 25.82 -41.69 -24.91
C THR A 124 24.65 -41.40 -25.83
N LEU A 125 24.76 -41.78 -27.11
CA LEU A 125 23.67 -41.60 -28.06
C LEU A 125 22.43 -42.44 -27.68
N SER A 126 21.27 -41.79 -27.53
CA SER A 126 19.99 -42.46 -27.21
C SER A 126 19.21 -42.93 -28.44
N LEU A 127 19.35 -42.21 -29.55
CA LEU A 127 18.62 -42.41 -30.81
C LEU A 127 19.61 -42.37 -31.97
N GLN A 128 19.52 -43.37 -32.86
CA GLN A 128 20.37 -43.45 -34.05
C GLN A 128 20.26 -42.18 -34.90
N TRP A 129 21.37 -41.75 -35.48
CA TRP A 129 21.42 -40.59 -36.37
C TRP A 129 20.70 -40.85 -37.70
N SER A 130 19.92 -39.88 -38.17
CA SER A 130 19.38 -39.87 -39.54
C SER A 130 20.49 -39.85 -40.59
N HIS A 131 20.18 -40.22 -41.82
CA HIS A 131 21.17 -40.26 -42.90
C HIS A 131 21.76 -38.87 -43.18
N ARG A 132 20.93 -37.84 -43.23
CA ARG A 132 21.33 -36.43 -43.17
C ARG A 132 20.75 -35.80 -41.90
N GLU A 133 21.59 -35.11 -41.14
CA GLU A 133 21.14 -34.21 -40.08
C GLU A 133 21.66 -32.80 -40.34
N VAL A 134 20.81 -31.81 -40.10
CA VAL A 134 21.11 -30.39 -40.31
C VAL A 134 20.70 -29.62 -39.06
N THR A 135 21.64 -28.90 -38.45
CA THR A 135 21.41 -28.10 -37.25
C THR A 135 21.55 -26.62 -37.59
N CYS A 136 20.42 -25.91 -37.52
CA CYS A 136 20.31 -24.47 -37.59
C CYS A 136 20.33 -23.91 -36.16
N GLU A 137 21.53 -23.80 -35.60
CA GLU A 137 21.76 -23.17 -34.29
C GLU A 137 21.72 -21.63 -34.43
N MET A 138 21.88 -20.87 -33.36
CA MET A 138 21.81 -19.39 -33.41
C MET A 138 22.99 -18.72 -34.11
N ASN A 139 24.20 -19.29 -34.02
CA ASN A 139 25.43 -18.67 -34.55
C ASN A 139 26.12 -19.49 -35.67
N TYR A 140 25.66 -20.70 -35.97
CA TYR A 140 26.18 -21.52 -37.08
C TYR A 140 25.13 -22.45 -37.68
N MET A 141 25.42 -22.89 -38.91
CA MET A 141 24.77 -24.01 -39.60
C MET A 141 25.72 -25.21 -39.61
N GLU A 142 25.21 -26.39 -39.30
CA GLU A 142 25.95 -27.66 -39.31
C GLU A 142 25.19 -28.72 -40.10
N VAL A 143 25.89 -29.48 -40.93
CA VAL A 143 25.37 -30.57 -41.76
C VAL A 143 26.22 -31.80 -41.52
N SER A 144 25.59 -32.91 -41.15
CA SER A 144 26.23 -34.20 -40.91
C SER A 144 25.57 -35.26 -41.78
N VAL A 145 26.30 -35.84 -42.73
CA VAL A 145 25.80 -36.88 -43.64
C VAL A 145 26.56 -38.18 -43.41
N ARG A 146 25.86 -39.33 -43.41
CA ARG A 146 26.54 -40.62 -43.29
C ARG A 146 27.45 -40.91 -44.48
N SER A 147 28.57 -41.58 -44.22
CA SER A 147 29.59 -41.88 -45.23
C SER A 147 29.43 -43.25 -45.89
N ASP A 148 28.33 -43.98 -45.66
CA ASP A 148 28.01 -45.21 -46.38
C ASP A 148 27.47 -44.91 -47.78
N VAL A 149 28.37 -44.49 -48.66
CA VAL A 149 28.11 -44.23 -50.06
C VAL A 149 27.78 -45.54 -50.81
N THR A 150 26.51 -45.92 -50.82
CA THR A 150 25.97 -46.81 -51.86
C THR A 150 25.82 -46.04 -53.16
N CYS A 151 26.90 -45.98 -53.96
CA CYS A 151 26.80 -45.49 -55.34
C CYS A 151 25.77 -46.34 -56.12
N PRO A 152 24.74 -45.75 -56.74
CA PRO A 152 23.77 -46.48 -57.55
C PRO A 152 24.35 -46.79 -58.94
N ILE A 153 25.34 -47.68 -59.03
CA ILE A 153 25.85 -48.22 -60.29
C ILE A 153 26.00 -49.74 -60.20
N VAL A 154 24.95 -50.43 -60.68
CA VAL A 154 24.89 -51.85 -61.09
C VAL A 154 25.18 -52.88 -59.97
N PRO A 155 24.29 -53.88 -59.74
CA PRO A 155 24.54 -54.90 -58.73
C PRO A 155 25.66 -55.85 -59.17
N ASN A 156 26.84 -55.73 -58.56
CA ASN A 156 27.75 -56.88 -58.49
C ASN A 156 28.43 -57.00 -57.13
N ARG A 157 28.56 -58.23 -56.66
CA ARG A 157 28.99 -58.56 -55.29
C ARG A 157 30.49 -58.32 -55.09
N HIS A 158 30.84 -58.09 -53.83
CA HIS A 158 32.19 -58.08 -53.27
C HIS A 158 33.09 -56.87 -53.60
N ASN A 159 32.93 -55.79 -52.81
CA ASN A 159 34.11 -55.02 -52.40
C ASN A 159 33.96 -54.41 -50.99
N LYS A 160 34.36 -55.16 -49.95
CA LYS A 160 34.40 -54.68 -48.55
C LYS A 160 35.52 -53.65 -48.30
N ASN A 161 36.26 -53.24 -49.33
CA ASN A 161 37.46 -52.40 -49.18
C ASN A 161 37.18 -50.88 -49.25
N ALA A 162 36.01 -50.44 -49.74
CA ALA A 162 35.66 -49.02 -49.81
C ALA A 162 35.63 -48.33 -48.43
N VAL A 163 35.18 -49.05 -47.39
CA VAL A 163 35.05 -48.55 -46.01
C VAL A 163 36.39 -48.15 -45.38
N ARG A 164 37.53 -48.67 -45.87
CA ARG A 164 38.86 -48.28 -45.36
C ARG A 164 39.44 -47.00 -45.99
N ALA A 165 38.90 -46.52 -47.12
CA ALA A 165 39.47 -45.38 -47.84
C ALA A 165 39.20 -44.02 -47.15
N VAL A 166 38.11 -43.90 -46.38
CA VAL A 166 37.70 -42.65 -45.70
C VAL A 166 38.61 -42.29 -44.51
N ARG A 167 39.45 -43.22 -44.03
CA ARG A 167 40.45 -42.97 -42.97
C ARG A 167 41.75 -42.31 -43.47
N SER A 168 41.87 -42.01 -44.77
CA SER A 168 43.01 -41.27 -45.30
C SER A 168 42.86 -39.76 -45.09
N THR A 169 43.97 -39.05 -44.98
CA THR A 169 44.03 -37.61 -44.64
C THR A 169 43.13 -36.75 -45.54
N THR A 170 42.51 -35.71 -44.96
CA THR A 170 41.64 -34.73 -45.66
C THR A 170 42.37 -33.84 -46.68
N SER A 171 43.59 -34.20 -47.08
CA SER A 171 44.45 -33.50 -48.05
C SER A 171 43.90 -33.56 -49.47
N ASP A 172 43.21 -34.65 -49.82
CA ASP A 172 42.86 -35.00 -51.20
C ASP A 172 41.40 -34.63 -51.54
N TRP A 173 40.68 -34.05 -50.57
CA TRP A 173 39.32 -33.56 -50.75
C TRP A 173 39.33 -32.09 -51.19
N GLN A 174 38.54 -31.81 -52.22
CA GLN A 174 38.22 -30.46 -52.69
C GLN A 174 36.78 -30.12 -52.32
N VAL A 175 36.49 -28.84 -52.16
CA VAL A 175 35.14 -28.31 -52.02
C VAL A 175 34.87 -27.29 -53.11
N THR A 176 33.65 -27.32 -53.65
CA THR A 176 33.08 -26.24 -54.46
C THR A 176 31.80 -25.75 -53.78
N PHE A 177 31.60 -24.43 -53.81
CA PHE A 177 30.35 -23.82 -53.36
C PHE A 177 29.48 -23.54 -54.59
N GLN A 178 28.18 -23.76 -54.48
CA GLN A 178 27.23 -23.45 -55.54
C GLN A 178 26.43 -22.20 -55.18
N ARG A 179 26.41 -21.23 -56.08
CA ARG A 179 25.54 -20.06 -56.04
C ARG A 179 24.80 -19.96 -57.38
N PRO A 180 23.53 -19.50 -57.41
CA PRO A 180 22.90 -19.11 -58.66
C PRO A 180 23.78 -18.12 -59.43
N GLU A 181 23.91 -18.31 -60.75
CA GLU A 181 24.66 -17.44 -61.67
C GLU A 181 26.21 -17.42 -61.51
N GLU A 182 26.80 -17.89 -60.40
CA GLU A 182 28.25 -17.92 -60.16
C GLU A 182 28.80 -19.35 -59.91
N GLN A 183 29.62 -19.86 -60.83
CA GLN A 183 30.39 -21.10 -60.64
C GLN A 183 31.67 -20.80 -59.84
N MET A 184 31.64 -20.98 -58.51
CA MET A 184 32.82 -20.74 -57.68
C MET A 184 33.96 -21.72 -58.02
N PRO A 185 35.24 -21.27 -58.00
CA PRO A 185 36.38 -22.14 -58.20
C PRO A 185 36.53 -23.12 -57.03
N SER A 186 36.86 -24.38 -57.31
CA SER A 186 37.12 -25.35 -56.25
C SER A 186 38.36 -24.96 -55.43
N MET A 187 38.31 -25.25 -54.14
CA MET A 187 39.42 -25.03 -53.21
C MET A 187 39.67 -26.29 -52.40
N ASN A 188 40.88 -26.44 -51.84
CA ASN A 188 41.14 -27.54 -50.93
C ASN A 188 40.53 -27.29 -49.54
N VAL A 189 40.27 -28.34 -48.77
CA VAL A 189 39.66 -28.22 -47.43
C VAL A 189 40.49 -27.34 -46.49
N SER A 190 41.83 -27.26 -46.65
CA SER A 190 42.68 -26.37 -45.85
C SER A 190 42.44 -24.88 -46.15
N GLN A 191 42.21 -24.52 -47.42
CA GLN A 191 41.84 -23.17 -47.83
C GLN A 191 40.42 -22.80 -47.34
N ALA A 192 39.48 -23.74 -47.42
CA ALA A 192 38.13 -23.54 -46.89
C ALA A 192 38.15 -23.29 -45.36
N ARG A 193 38.93 -24.08 -44.60
CA ARG A 193 39.15 -23.86 -43.16
C ARG A 193 39.76 -22.49 -42.85
N LYS A 194 40.66 -21.98 -43.70
CA LYS A 194 41.22 -20.61 -43.58
C LYS A 194 40.19 -19.52 -43.84
N ARG A 195 39.19 -19.77 -44.69
CA ARG A 195 38.05 -18.86 -44.94
C ARG A 195 37.00 -18.88 -43.83
N GLY A 196 36.91 -19.97 -43.06
CA GLY A 196 36.00 -20.10 -41.92
C GLY A 196 35.10 -21.35 -41.97
N TYR A 197 35.18 -22.12 -43.05
CA TYR A 197 34.39 -23.33 -43.27
C TYR A 197 35.05 -24.55 -42.63
N THR A 198 34.37 -25.18 -41.66
CA THR A 198 34.86 -26.38 -40.99
C THR A 198 34.33 -27.61 -41.73
N PHE A 199 35.24 -28.44 -42.24
CA PHE A 199 34.93 -29.78 -42.75
C PHE A 199 35.67 -30.81 -41.90
N ASP A 200 34.99 -31.88 -41.49
CA ASP A 200 35.60 -32.99 -40.73
C ASP A 200 35.00 -34.34 -41.16
N SER A 201 35.67 -35.44 -40.83
CA SER A 201 35.09 -36.78 -40.96
C SER A 201 35.36 -37.57 -39.69
N ARG A 202 34.27 -37.87 -38.97
CA ARG A 202 34.28 -38.62 -37.72
C ARG A 202 33.21 -39.71 -37.79
N ASP A 203 33.52 -40.88 -37.24
CA ASP A 203 32.54 -41.93 -36.93
C ASP A 203 31.63 -42.37 -38.10
N GLY A 204 32.19 -42.42 -39.31
CA GLY A 204 31.45 -42.80 -40.51
C GLY A 204 30.45 -41.73 -40.98
N ARG A 205 30.71 -40.46 -40.65
CA ARG A 205 29.98 -39.29 -41.16
C ARG A 205 30.94 -38.24 -41.75
N LEU A 206 30.41 -37.45 -42.67
CA LEU A 206 31.02 -36.23 -43.21
C LEU A 206 30.30 -35.04 -42.58
N LEU A 207 31.07 -34.14 -41.96
CA LEU A 207 30.60 -32.95 -41.28
C LEU A 207 31.00 -31.72 -42.08
N PHE A 208 30.05 -30.80 -42.27
CA PHE A 208 30.30 -29.42 -42.70
C PHE A 208 29.66 -28.47 -41.70
N ARG A 209 30.39 -27.43 -41.29
CA ARG A 209 29.89 -26.37 -40.42
C ARG A 209 30.36 -25.01 -40.93
N THR A 210 29.47 -24.04 -40.87
CA THR A 210 29.74 -22.65 -41.22
C THR A 210 29.04 -21.69 -40.26
N PRO A 211 29.64 -20.57 -39.87
CA PRO A 211 28.89 -19.44 -39.33
C PRO A 211 27.86 -18.93 -40.36
N TYR A 212 26.84 -18.20 -39.91
CA TYR A 212 25.96 -17.41 -40.78
C TYR A 212 26.70 -16.20 -41.38
N GLY A 213 26.12 -15.59 -42.42
CA GLY A 213 26.63 -14.38 -43.07
C GLY A 213 27.95 -14.57 -43.82
N GLN A 214 28.25 -15.79 -44.29
CA GLN A 214 29.51 -16.09 -44.96
C GLN A 214 29.51 -15.69 -46.46
N PRO A 215 30.67 -15.34 -47.06
CA PRO A 215 30.71 -14.84 -48.44
C PRO A 215 30.20 -15.81 -49.51
N ASP A 216 30.27 -17.13 -49.26
CA ASP A 216 29.77 -18.18 -50.15
C ASP A 216 28.35 -18.70 -49.77
N SER A 217 27.63 -18.05 -48.83
CA SER A 217 26.20 -18.35 -48.58
C SER A 217 25.26 -17.51 -49.47
N LEU A 218 23.99 -17.87 -49.43
CA LEU A 218 22.88 -17.26 -50.18
C LEU A 218 21.75 -16.93 -49.20
N SER A 219 21.44 -15.65 -49.03
CA SER A 219 20.20 -15.21 -48.41
C SER A 219 19.12 -15.10 -49.49
N THR A 220 18.01 -15.83 -49.33
CA THR A 220 16.89 -15.87 -50.27
C THR A 220 15.57 -15.92 -49.51
N GLU A 221 14.47 -15.59 -50.18
CA GLU A 221 13.12 -15.77 -49.65
C GLU A 221 12.51 -17.05 -50.25
N VAL A 222 11.84 -17.85 -49.42
CA VAL A 222 11.15 -19.10 -49.80
C VAL A 222 9.79 -19.11 -49.13
N GLU A 223 8.71 -19.08 -49.92
CA GLU A 223 7.31 -19.03 -49.44
C GLU A 223 7.09 -17.93 -48.37
N ASP A 224 7.54 -16.71 -48.68
CA ASP A 224 7.52 -15.50 -47.83
C ASP A 224 8.30 -15.63 -46.49
N VAL A 225 9.30 -16.54 -46.43
CA VAL A 225 10.21 -16.69 -45.28
C VAL A 225 11.66 -16.43 -45.69
N PRO A 226 12.43 -15.58 -44.98
CA PRO A 226 13.85 -15.40 -45.23
C PRO A 226 14.64 -16.64 -44.79
N VAL A 227 15.49 -17.15 -45.68
CA VAL A 227 16.32 -18.34 -45.49
C VAL A 227 17.76 -18.00 -45.84
N GLU A 228 18.70 -18.34 -44.96
CA GLU A 228 20.11 -18.44 -45.34
C GLU A 228 20.42 -19.88 -45.70
N ALA A 229 20.97 -20.09 -46.90
CA ALA A 229 21.39 -21.39 -47.39
C ALA A 229 22.85 -21.37 -47.83
N VAL A 230 23.53 -22.50 -47.69
CA VAL A 230 24.87 -22.73 -48.20
C VAL A 230 24.92 -24.10 -48.88
N TYR A 231 25.36 -24.12 -50.13
CA TYR A 231 25.49 -25.34 -50.90
C TYR A 231 26.97 -25.65 -51.10
N ALA A 232 27.49 -26.63 -50.36
CA ALA A 232 28.87 -27.10 -50.49
C ALA A 232 28.91 -28.54 -51.04
N THR A 233 29.48 -28.76 -52.22
CA THR A 233 29.80 -30.12 -52.71
C THR A 233 31.24 -30.42 -52.35
N VAL A 234 31.46 -31.44 -51.51
CA VAL A 234 32.80 -31.95 -51.19
C VAL A 234 33.07 -33.17 -52.06
N PHE A 235 34.21 -33.20 -52.74
CA PHE A 235 34.55 -34.27 -53.66
C PHE A 235 36.01 -34.73 -53.54
N SER A 236 36.24 -36.01 -53.81
CA SER A 236 37.57 -36.63 -53.84
C SER A 236 37.66 -37.64 -54.98
N ARG A 237 38.76 -37.58 -55.72
CA ARG A 237 39.04 -38.50 -56.82
C ARG A 237 39.84 -39.70 -56.31
N GLN A 238 39.22 -40.87 -56.31
CA GLN A 238 39.86 -42.14 -56.00
C GLN A 238 40.06 -42.95 -57.30
N ASN A 239 41.26 -42.83 -57.87
CA ASN A 239 41.63 -43.41 -59.17
C ASN A 239 40.69 -42.97 -60.32
N TRP A 240 39.81 -43.90 -60.74
CA TRP A 240 38.83 -43.73 -61.82
C TRP A 240 37.44 -43.28 -61.33
N VAL A 241 37.20 -43.27 -60.02
CA VAL A 241 35.93 -42.88 -59.41
C VAL A 241 36.08 -41.51 -58.76
N VAL A 242 35.09 -40.63 -58.94
CA VAL A 242 34.96 -39.39 -58.16
C VAL A 242 33.83 -39.59 -57.18
N LEU A 243 34.13 -39.48 -55.88
CA LEU A 243 33.12 -39.38 -54.84
C LEU A 243 32.72 -37.92 -54.70
N MET A 244 31.42 -37.62 -54.72
CA MET A 244 30.86 -36.29 -54.51
C MET A 244 29.76 -36.39 -53.46
N VAL A 245 29.72 -35.47 -52.51
CA VAL A 245 28.73 -35.42 -51.44
C VAL A 245 28.26 -33.98 -51.25
N ASP A 246 26.95 -33.77 -51.40
CA ASP A 246 26.34 -32.44 -51.27
C ASP A 246 25.92 -32.16 -49.83
N LEU A 247 26.57 -31.16 -49.23
CA LEU A 247 26.39 -30.69 -47.86
C LEU A 247 25.62 -29.36 -47.89
N LEU A 248 24.38 -29.43 -48.38
CA LEU A 248 23.41 -28.35 -48.30
C LEU A 248 22.97 -28.13 -46.84
N ALA A 249 23.11 -26.89 -46.36
CA ALA A 249 22.42 -26.36 -45.20
C ALA A 249 21.46 -25.26 -45.65
N ALA A 250 20.27 -25.20 -45.07
CA ALA A 250 19.28 -24.16 -45.35
C ALA A 250 18.46 -23.92 -44.08
N CYS A 251 18.42 -22.67 -43.62
CA CYS A 251 17.91 -22.30 -42.31
C CYS A 251 17.01 -21.07 -42.38
N SER A 252 15.79 -21.17 -41.83
CA SER A 252 14.93 -20.00 -41.57
C SER A 252 15.64 -18.98 -40.67
N MET A 253 15.63 -17.74 -41.13
CA MET A 253 16.14 -16.54 -40.45
C MET A 253 14.99 -15.63 -39.99
N TYR A 254 13.76 -16.16 -39.90
CA TYR A 254 12.62 -15.42 -39.39
C TYR A 254 12.82 -15.10 -37.91
N GLU A 255 12.72 -13.82 -37.53
CA GLU A 255 12.89 -13.36 -36.14
C GLU A 255 11.65 -13.63 -35.27
N GLY A 256 10.50 -13.84 -35.90
CA GLY A 256 9.20 -13.98 -35.24
C GLY A 256 8.55 -12.64 -34.90
N TYR A 257 7.33 -12.69 -34.38
CA TYR A 257 6.59 -11.53 -33.87
C TYR A 257 5.58 -11.96 -32.80
N PHE A 258 5.23 -11.07 -31.89
CA PHE A 258 4.14 -11.29 -30.95
C PHE A 258 2.82 -10.77 -31.52
N ASP A 259 1.75 -11.55 -31.44
CA ASP A 259 0.43 -11.19 -31.95
C ASP A 259 -0.56 -10.72 -30.87
N ASP A 260 -1.64 -10.08 -31.31
CA ASP A 260 -2.72 -9.61 -30.41
C ASP A 260 -3.51 -10.77 -29.75
N GLY A 261 -3.30 -12.01 -30.20
CA GLY A 261 -3.87 -13.23 -29.62
C GLY A 261 -3.10 -13.76 -28.42
N GLY A 262 -1.94 -13.18 -28.10
CA GLY A 262 -1.06 -13.62 -27.02
C GLY A 262 -0.07 -14.71 -27.42
N TYR A 263 0.23 -14.85 -28.72
CA TYR A 263 1.17 -15.85 -29.24
C TYR A 263 2.47 -15.20 -29.74
N MET A 264 3.60 -15.81 -29.38
CA MET A 264 4.86 -15.57 -30.08
C MET A 264 4.91 -16.45 -31.33
N MET A 265 4.80 -15.81 -32.48
CA MET A 265 4.68 -16.43 -33.80
C MET A 265 6.04 -16.57 -34.48
N TRP A 266 6.31 -17.75 -35.04
CA TRP A 266 7.51 -18.06 -35.83
C TRP A 266 7.17 -18.86 -37.09
N LYS A 267 8.06 -18.83 -38.09
CA LYS A 267 7.83 -19.42 -39.42
C LYS A 267 9.06 -20.10 -40.00
N THR A 268 8.84 -21.17 -40.74
CA THR A 268 9.84 -21.84 -41.58
C THR A 268 9.16 -22.51 -42.77
N PRO A 269 9.78 -22.58 -43.96
CA PRO A 269 9.23 -23.39 -45.05
C PRO A 269 9.13 -24.87 -44.65
N GLU A 270 8.14 -25.59 -45.18
CA GLU A 270 7.96 -27.03 -44.97
C GLU A 270 8.93 -27.86 -45.83
N ALA A 271 9.31 -27.34 -47.00
CA ALA A 271 10.00 -28.06 -48.06
C ALA A 271 11.42 -27.53 -48.34
N LEU A 272 12.20 -27.25 -47.28
CA LEU A 272 13.63 -26.92 -47.39
C LEU A 272 14.47 -28.10 -47.93
N TYR A 273 13.98 -29.33 -47.73
CA TYR A 273 14.58 -30.57 -48.24
C TYR A 273 13.52 -31.40 -48.97
N PRO A 274 13.91 -32.23 -49.96
CA PRO A 274 12.97 -33.08 -50.69
C PRO A 274 12.22 -34.05 -49.75
N SER A 275 10.89 -34.11 -49.87
CA SER A 275 10.07 -35.08 -49.11
C SER A 275 8.99 -35.75 -49.96
N VAL A 276 8.66 -36.99 -49.62
CA VAL A 276 7.58 -37.80 -50.19
C VAL A 276 6.61 -38.17 -49.06
N GLY A 277 5.45 -37.51 -49.03
CA GLY A 277 4.46 -37.68 -47.95
C GLY A 277 4.35 -36.50 -46.99
N GLY A 278 5.10 -35.42 -47.23
CA GLY A 278 5.11 -34.22 -46.38
C GLY A 278 6.21 -34.27 -45.30
N THR A 279 6.31 -33.22 -44.49
CA THR A 279 7.34 -33.12 -43.44
C THR A 279 6.70 -33.36 -42.07
N GLN A 280 7.24 -34.30 -41.28
CA GLN A 280 6.84 -34.48 -39.88
C GLN A 280 7.48 -33.38 -39.03
N ILE A 281 6.70 -32.83 -38.08
CA ILE A 281 7.12 -31.70 -37.26
C ILE A 281 7.05 -32.07 -35.77
N ARG A 282 8.14 -31.83 -35.05
CA ARG A 282 8.18 -31.80 -33.58
C ARG A 282 8.56 -30.40 -33.12
N ILE A 283 7.94 -29.91 -32.05
CA ILE A 283 8.11 -28.54 -31.54
C ILE A 283 8.25 -28.61 -30.03
N GLY A 284 9.09 -27.78 -29.44
CA GLY A 284 9.22 -27.66 -27.99
C GLY A 284 10.01 -26.43 -27.57
N LEU A 285 10.18 -26.29 -26.27
CA LEU A 285 11.00 -25.27 -25.63
C LEU A 285 12.14 -25.95 -24.88
N ASN A 286 13.25 -25.23 -24.69
CA ASN A 286 14.37 -25.59 -23.81
C ASN A 286 14.99 -26.98 -24.10
N GLY A 287 14.89 -27.44 -25.36
CA GLY A 287 15.45 -28.72 -25.81
C GLY A 287 14.43 -29.83 -26.08
N ASP A 288 13.25 -29.83 -25.44
CA ASP A 288 12.32 -30.97 -25.43
C ASP A 288 11.25 -30.91 -26.53
N ALA A 289 11.60 -31.37 -27.73
CA ALA A 289 10.70 -31.41 -28.88
C ALA A 289 9.63 -32.52 -28.76
N MET A 290 8.36 -32.11 -28.66
CA MET A 290 7.18 -32.99 -28.62
C MET A 290 6.49 -33.06 -30.00
N GLU A 291 5.74 -34.13 -30.24
CA GLU A 291 4.93 -34.28 -31.46
C GLU A 291 3.89 -33.17 -31.60
N GLN A 292 3.59 -32.76 -32.84
CA GLN A 292 2.60 -31.73 -33.16
C GLN A 292 1.26 -31.90 -32.39
N LEU A 293 0.68 -33.10 -32.36
CA LEU A 293 -0.58 -33.39 -31.67
C LEU A 293 -0.52 -33.22 -30.13
N ILE A 294 0.68 -33.22 -29.54
CA ILE A 294 0.89 -32.95 -28.12
C ILE A 294 1.08 -31.44 -27.89
N ALA A 295 1.80 -30.76 -28.78
CA ALA A 295 1.95 -29.31 -28.76
C ALA A 295 0.58 -28.60 -28.89
N GLU A 296 -0.26 -29.02 -29.84
CA GLU A 296 -1.63 -28.51 -30.02
C GLU A 296 -2.49 -28.71 -28.77
N LYS A 297 -2.38 -29.87 -28.09
CA LYS A 297 -3.07 -30.11 -26.81
C LYS A 297 -2.56 -29.24 -25.65
N ARG A 298 -1.33 -28.73 -25.74
CA ARG A 298 -0.76 -27.73 -24.83
C ARG A 298 -1.02 -26.29 -25.28
N GLY A 299 -1.87 -26.09 -26.29
CA GLY A 299 -2.29 -24.77 -26.78
C GLY A 299 -1.37 -24.13 -27.81
N TYR A 300 -0.36 -24.84 -28.34
CA TYR A 300 0.47 -24.31 -29.43
C TYR A 300 -0.32 -24.32 -30.75
N ILE A 301 -0.08 -23.32 -31.60
CA ILE A 301 -0.58 -23.29 -32.98
C ILE A 301 0.49 -23.94 -33.88
N VAL A 302 0.12 -24.94 -34.68
CA VAL A 302 1.03 -25.62 -35.61
C VAL A 302 0.32 -25.82 -36.95
N GLU A 303 0.38 -24.83 -37.82
CA GLU A 303 -0.38 -24.80 -39.07
C GLU A 303 0.52 -24.84 -40.30
N LYS A 304 0.09 -25.57 -41.33
CA LYS A 304 0.74 -25.60 -42.64
C LYS A 304 -0.08 -24.77 -43.62
N HIS A 305 0.46 -23.64 -44.05
CA HIS A 305 -0.21 -22.72 -44.97
C HIS A 305 0.70 -22.40 -46.16
N LYS A 306 0.25 -22.72 -47.38
CA LYS A 306 0.99 -22.46 -48.64
C LYS A 306 2.46 -22.93 -48.64
N GLY A 307 2.75 -24.09 -48.05
CA GLY A 307 4.12 -24.61 -47.99
C GLY A 307 5.00 -24.01 -46.89
N THR A 308 4.46 -23.11 -46.06
CA THR A 308 5.11 -22.58 -44.84
C THR A 308 4.46 -23.16 -43.58
N VAL A 309 5.31 -23.53 -42.62
CA VAL A 309 4.92 -23.93 -41.27
C VAL A 309 4.84 -22.68 -40.40
N HIS A 310 3.66 -22.42 -39.83
CA HIS A 310 3.40 -21.39 -38.85
C HIS A 310 3.37 -22.03 -37.45
N ILE A 311 4.17 -21.50 -36.53
CA ILE A 311 4.26 -21.96 -35.15
C ILE A 311 3.88 -20.80 -34.23
N GLY A 312 2.85 -20.97 -33.42
CA GLY A 312 2.46 -20.01 -32.39
C GLY A 312 2.67 -20.60 -31.00
N ILE A 313 3.49 -19.93 -30.19
CA ILE A 313 3.80 -20.31 -28.81
C ILE A 313 2.96 -19.40 -27.89
N PRO A 314 2.01 -19.90 -27.09
CA PRO A 314 1.24 -19.04 -26.20
C PRO A 314 2.17 -18.42 -25.14
N TYR A 315 1.93 -17.16 -24.75
CA TYR A 315 2.84 -16.44 -23.84
C TYR A 315 3.07 -17.16 -22.49
N ASN A 316 2.06 -17.91 -22.03
CA ASN A 316 2.07 -18.70 -20.80
C ASN A 316 2.50 -20.18 -21.01
N ALA A 317 3.18 -20.49 -22.12
CA ALA A 317 3.68 -21.83 -22.40
C ALA A 317 4.63 -22.35 -21.30
N GLU A 318 4.42 -23.59 -20.86
CA GLU A 318 5.37 -24.31 -20.00
C GLU A 318 6.74 -24.39 -20.68
N GLY A 319 7.80 -23.95 -19.99
CA GLY A 319 9.15 -23.79 -20.53
C GLY A 319 9.48 -22.37 -21.00
N GLY A 320 8.50 -21.47 -21.13
CA GLY A 320 8.73 -20.05 -21.36
C GLY A 320 9.36 -19.37 -20.13
N HIS A 321 10.25 -18.42 -20.37
CA HIS A 321 10.91 -17.64 -19.32
C HIS A 321 10.33 -16.22 -19.26
N ARG A 322 9.66 -15.89 -18.16
CA ARG A 322 9.09 -14.57 -17.89
C ARG A 322 10.08 -13.69 -17.13
N LYS A 323 10.07 -12.39 -17.41
CA LYS A 323 10.87 -11.42 -16.65
C LYS A 323 10.24 -10.04 -16.56
N SER A 324 10.15 -9.53 -15.33
CA SER A 324 9.74 -8.15 -15.04
C SER A 324 10.94 -7.20 -15.03
N PHE A 325 10.70 -5.91 -15.28
CA PHE A 325 11.67 -4.81 -15.18
C PHE A 325 10.94 -3.45 -15.14
N VAL A 326 11.66 -2.36 -14.84
CA VAL A 326 11.06 -1.01 -14.68
C VAL A 326 11.66 -0.02 -15.68
N ILE A 327 10.81 0.62 -16.50
CA ILE A 327 11.16 1.79 -17.32
C ILE A 327 10.05 2.84 -17.14
N GLY A 328 10.10 3.59 -16.04
CA GLY A 328 9.04 4.53 -15.63
C GLY A 328 7.79 3.84 -15.07
N SER A 329 7.33 2.77 -15.73
CA SER A 329 6.29 1.85 -15.28
C SER A 329 6.84 0.43 -15.17
N LEU A 330 6.06 -0.48 -14.57
CA LEU A 330 6.34 -1.91 -14.54
C LEU A 330 5.97 -2.56 -15.87
N TYR A 331 6.90 -3.34 -16.42
CA TYR A 331 6.74 -4.11 -17.65
C TYR A 331 7.24 -5.53 -17.42
N GLU A 332 6.74 -6.46 -18.23
CA GLU A 332 7.28 -7.81 -18.34
C GLU A 332 7.52 -8.18 -19.82
N PHE A 333 8.38 -9.16 -20.04
CA PHE A 333 8.55 -9.81 -21.34
C PHE A 333 8.72 -11.32 -21.16
N TYR A 334 8.49 -12.06 -22.23
CA TYR A 334 8.63 -13.52 -22.26
C TYR A 334 9.69 -13.91 -23.29
N ALA A 335 10.54 -14.87 -22.94
CA ALA A 335 11.58 -15.41 -23.78
C ALA A 335 11.42 -16.94 -23.92
N PHE A 336 11.61 -17.45 -25.13
CA PHE A 336 11.35 -18.84 -25.50
C PHE A 336 12.52 -19.40 -26.29
N ASP A 337 13.21 -20.42 -25.77
CA ASP A 337 14.22 -21.16 -26.53
C ASP A 337 13.55 -22.24 -27.40
N LEU A 338 12.96 -21.75 -28.49
CA LEU A 338 12.24 -22.55 -29.48
C LEU A 338 13.15 -23.61 -30.11
N SER A 339 12.65 -24.84 -30.07
CA SER A 339 13.23 -26.04 -30.63
C SER A 339 12.26 -26.65 -31.63
N VAL A 340 12.61 -26.70 -32.92
CA VAL A 340 11.77 -27.29 -33.97
C VAL A 340 12.55 -28.34 -34.73
N GLU A 341 11.94 -29.50 -34.95
CA GLU A 341 12.50 -30.57 -35.76
C GLU A 341 11.57 -30.85 -36.94
N GLN A 342 12.13 -30.82 -38.14
CA GLN A 342 11.49 -31.20 -39.39
C GLN A 342 12.14 -32.49 -39.89
N ILE A 343 11.35 -33.56 -39.99
CA ILE A 343 11.80 -34.85 -40.52
C ILE A 343 11.15 -35.06 -41.89
N SER A 344 11.99 -35.20 -42.91
CA SER A 344 11.60 -35.43 -44.31
C SER A 344 12.23 -36.72 -44.81
N VAL A 345 11.54 -37.43 -45.71
CA VAL A 345 12.02 -38.67 -46.33
C VAL A 345 11.89 -38.53 -47.83
N ASP A 346 12.97 -38.71 -48.57
CA ASP A 346 12.99 -38.53 -50.01
C ASP A 346 12.47 -39.76 -50.80
N ARG A 347 12.61 -39.73 -52.13
CA ARG A 347 12.15 -40.81 -53.03
C ARG A 347 12.97 -42.10 -52.90
N ASP A 348 14.20 -42.00 -52.38
CA ASP A 348 15.11 -43.12 -52.20
C ASP A 348 15.04 -43.67 -50.76
N TYR A 349 14.02 -43.24 -49.99
CA TYR A 349 13.79 -43.56 -48.58
C TYR A 349 14.92 -43.09 -47.65
N VAL A 350 15.63 -42.03 -48.03
CA VAL A 350 16.69 -41.41 -47.23
C VAL A 350 16.07 -40.34 -46.32
N ASP A 351 16.34 -40.43 -45.03
CA ASP A 351 15.83 -39.50 -44.03
C ASP A 351 16.74 -38.28 -43.81
N THR A 352 16.11 -37.12 -43.75
CA THR A 352 16.73 -35.84 -43.39
C THR A 352 16.03 -35.24 -42.19
N MET A 353 16.77 -35.06 -41.09
CA MET A 353 16.32 -34.34 -39.91
C MET A 353 16.93 -32.93 -39.89
N LEU A 354 16.08 -31.90 -39.92
CA LEU A 354 16.45 -30.50 -39.83
C LEU A 354 16.00 -29.96 -38.46
N GLN A 355 16.93 -29.46 -37.66
CA GLN A 355 16.68 -28.96 -36.30
C GLN A 355 16.98 -27.47 -36.20
N PHE A 356 16.02 -26.69 -35.72
CA PHE A 356 16.13 -25.27 -35.44
C PHE A 356 16.26 -25.01 -33.94
N ARG A 357 17.18 -24.10 -33.56
CA ARG A 357 17.25 -23.47 -32.24
C ARG A 357 17.13 -21.95 -32.42
N ARG A 358 16.14 -21.33 -31.81
CA ARG A 358 15.88 -19.88 -31.89
C ARG A 358 15.43 -19.36 -30.53
N THR A 359 16.09 -18.34 -30.01
CA THR A 359 15.57 -17.58 -28.86
C THR A 359 14.60 -16.53 -29.38
N LEU A 360 13.31 -16.65 -29.04
CA LEU A 360 12.26 -15.70 -29.39
C LEU A 360 11.90 -14.88 -28.17
N VAL A 361 11.75 -13.56 -28.33
CA VAL A 361 11.47 -12.64 -27.22
C VAL A 361 10.28 -11.75 -27.59
N THR A 362 9.32 -11.61 -26.67
CA THR A 362 8.17 -10.71 -26.89
C THR A 362 8.59 -9.24 -26.80
N PRO A 363 7.81 -8.32 -27.38
CA PRO A 363 7.84 -6.91 -26.98
C PRO A 363 7.60 -6.74 -25.46
N LEU A 364 7.87 -5.54 -24.99
CA LEU A 364 7.66 -5.16 -23.59
C LEU A 364 6.16 -5.00 -23.31
N LEU A 365 5.59 -5.89 -22.51
CA LEU A 365 4.17 -5.90 -22.17
C LEU A 365 3.95 -5.12 -20.85
N PRO A 366 2.99 -4.19 -20.78
CA PRO A 366 2.75 -3.40 -19.57
C PRO A 366 2.09 -4.26 -18.49
N CYS A 367 2.63 -4.22 -17.26
CA CYS A 367 2.07 -4.94 -16.11
C CYS A 367 1.26 -3.99 -15.23
N THR A 368 -0.04 -4.22 -15.11
CA THR A 368 -0.96 -3.35 -14.36
C THR A 368 -1.28 -3.91 -12.97
N VAL A 369 -0.40 -3.63 -12.01
CA VAL A 369 -0.68 -3.84 -10.58
C VAL A 369 -1.87 -2.97 -10.17
N PHE A 370 -2.82 -3.52 -9.40
CA PHE A 370 -4.02 -2.80 -8.97
C PHE A 370 -4.23 -2.83 -7.45
N THR A 371 -4.97 -1.84 -6.93
CA THR A 371 -5.40 -1.81 -5.52
C THR A 371 -6.91 -1.85 -5.41
N ARG A 372 -7.42 -2.71 -4.53
CA ARG A 372 -8.84 -2.88 -4.23
C ARG A 372 -9.12 -2.61 -2.77
N ASN A 373 -10.05 -1.70 -2.51
CA ASN A 373 -10.61 -1.50 -1.17
C ASN A 373 -11.51 -2.70 -0.80
N GLN A 374 -11.23 -3.34 0.33
CA GLN A 374 -12.01 -4.43 0.91
C GLN A 374 -12.45 -4.11 2.36
N THR A 375 -12.45 -2.82 2.71
CA THR A 375 -12.80 -2.31 4.03
C THR A 375 -14.26 -2.57 4.37
N VAL A 376 -14.50 -3.13 5.56
CA VAL A 376 -15.81 -3.32 6.17
C VAL A 376 -15.89 -2.38 7.37
N LEU A 377 -16.89 -1.49 7.42
CA LEU A 377 -16.94 -0.39 8.39
C LEU A 377 -17.10 -0.91 9.83
N GLU A 378 -17.81 -2.01 9.98
CA GLU A 378 -18.05 -2.71 11.24
C GLU A 378 -16.77 -3.31 11.86
N GLU A 379 -15.75 -3.62 11.05
CA GLU A 379 -14.43 -4.06 11.54
C GLU A 379 -13.56 -2.89 12.07
N GLN A 380 -13.99 -1.63 11.86
CA GLN A 380 -13.27 -0.41 12.23
C GLN A 380 -11.80 -0.37 11.75
N MET A 381 -11.54 -0.97 10.60
CA MET A 381 -10.20 -1.10 10.03
C MET A 381 -10.23 -1.08 8.52
N PHE A 382 -9.23 -0.44 7.91
CA PHE A 382 -8.97 -0.60 6.49
C PHE A 382 -8.45 -2.01 6.22
N THR A 383 -9.06 -2.67 5.22
CA THR A 383 -8.50 -3.86 4.58
C THR A 383 -8.30 -3.54 3.10
N ILE A 384 -7.05 -3.55 2.65
CA ILE A 384 -6.65 -3.13 1.31
C ILE A 384 -5.91 -4.28 0.64
N TYR A 385 -6.29 -4.62 -0.58
CA TYR A 385 -5.66 -5.68 -1.36
C TYR A 385 -4.90 -5.09 -2.56
N LEU A 386 -3.61 -5.38 -2.66
CA LEU A 386 -2.77 -5.14 -3.83
C LEU A 386 -2.71 -6.43 -4.65
N GLY A 387 -3.06 -6.39 -5.94
CA GLY A 387 -3.16 -7.56 -6.82
C GLY A 387 -2.37 -7.44 -8.12
N ASP A 388 -2.24 -8.57 -8.81
CA ASP A 388 -1.48 -8.75 -10.06
C ASP A 388 0.00 -8.35 -9.96
N VAL A 389 0.64 -8.65 -8.83
CA VAL A 389 2.10 -8.50 -8.67
C VAL A 389 2.80 -9.69 -9.33
N PRO A 390 3.78 -9.48 -10.23
CA PRO A 390 4.54 -10.59 -10.84
C PRO A 390 5.37 -11.40 -9.84
N GLU A 391 5.57 -12.69 -10.11
CA GLU A 391 6.31 -13.62 -9.26
C GLU A 391 7.76 -13.17 -8.95
N ASP A 392 8.43 -12.50 -9.91
CA ASP A 392 9.79 -11.97 -9.73
C ASP A 392 9.83 -10.53 -9.18
N VAL A 393 8.71 -10.03 -8.66
CA VAL A 393 8.53 -8.71 -8.06
C VAL A 393 8.02 -8.83 -6.62
N MET A 394 8.77 -8.30 -5.67
CA MET A 394 8.42 -8.39 -4.24
C MET A 394 8.08 -7.03 -3.62
N LEU A 395 7.17 -7.01 -2.65
CA LEU A 395 6.89 -5.80 -1.86
C LEU A 395 7.95 -5.61 -0.77
N VAL A 396 8.75 -4.54 -0.87
CA VAL A 396 9.88 -4.27 0.06
C VAL A 396 9.58 -3.22 1.11
N SER A 397 8.73 -2.24 0.80
CA SER A 397 8.29 -1.24 1.77
C SER A 397 6.93 -0.66 1.41
N ILE A 398 6.26 -0.12 2.41
CA ILE A 398 4.98 0.59 2.29
C ILE A 398 5.12 1.92 3.03
N GLN A 399 4.78 3.01 2.38
CA GLN A 399 4.62 4.31 3.00
C GLN A 399 3.12 4.57 3.22
N LEU A 400 2.74 4.91 4.45
CA LEU A 400 1.36 5.19 4.87
C LEU A 400 1.29 6.62 5.39
N ASN A 401 0.51 7.50 4.74
CA ASN A 401 0.33 8.91 5.13
C ASN A 401 1.65 9.59 5.59
N GLU A 402 2.68 9.54 4.73
CA GLU A 402 4.03 10.12 4.95
C GLU A 402 4.93 9.38 5.96
N ARG A 403 4.56 8.18 6.45
CA ARG A 403 5.43 7.32 7.28
C ARG A 403 5.86 6.07 6.54
N ASP A 404 7.17 5.85 6.47
CA ASP A 404 7.78 4.71 5.77
C ASP A 404 7.92 3.47 6.66
N PHE A 405 7.55 2.31 6.13
CA PHE A 405 7.69 1.01 6.79
C PHE A 405 8.35 -0.01 5.86
N THR A 406 9.51 -0.53 6.26
CA THR A 406 10.21 -1.63 5.56
C THR A 406 9.61 -2.99 5.94
N LEU A 407 9.53 -3.91 4.97
CA LEU A 407 9.07 -5.29 5.18
C LEU A 407 10.23 -6.28 5.37
N PRO A 408 10.03 -7.41 6.09
CA PRO A 408 8.87 -7.68 6.94
C PRO A 408 8.82 -6.69 8.10
N PHE A 409 7.61 -6.30 8.53
CA PHE A 409 7.50 -5.36 9.65
C PHE A 409 8.14 -5.95 10.92
N THR A 410 8.75 -5.10 11.73
CA THR A 410 9.29 -5.50 13.03
C THR A 410 8.16 -5.98 13.95
N ASN A 411 8.43 -6.95 14.84
CA ASN A 411 7.44 -7.52 15.78
C ASN A 411 6.73 -6.50 16.70
N THR A 412 7.13 -5.23 16.67
CA THR A 412 6.54 -4.09 17.38
C THR A 412 5.50 -3.30 16.57
N SER A 413 5.29 -3.60 15.28
CA SER A 413 4.31 -2.88 14.44
C SER A 413 2.87 -3.35 14.69
N THR A 414 1.93 -2.42 14.74
CA THR A 414 0.48 -2.68 14.75
C THR A 414 -0.06 -3.21 13.41
N TYR A 415 0.69 -3.01 12.32
CA TYR A 415 0.27 -3.35 10.97
C TYR A 415 0.53 -4.82 10.62
N LYS A 416 -0.34 -5.39 9.78
CA LYS A 416 -0.16 -6.73 9.22
C LYS A 416 -0.30 -6.69 7.70
N VAL A 417 0.70 -7.25 7.02
CA VAL A 417 0.66 -7.59 5.60
C VAL A 417 0.66 -9.10 5.47
N THR A 418 -0.22 -9.65 4.64
CA THR A 418 -0.24 -11.07 4.29
C THR A 418 -0.18 -11.24 2.77
N GLU A 419 0.75 -12.06 2.32
CA GLU A 419 0.88 -12.45 0.91
C GLU A 419 -0.17 -13.50 0.52
N VAL A 420 -0.63 -13.45 -0.72
CA VAL A 420 -1.63 -14.34 -1.31
C VAL A 420 -1.11 -14.78 -2.69
N LEU A 421 -0.87 -16.08 -2.86
CA LEU A 421 -0.40 -16.66 -4.13
C LEU A 421 -1.59 -17.04 -5.02
N HIS A 422 -1.49 -16.79 -6.34
CA HIS A 422 -2.53 -17.12 -7.31
C HIS A 422 -2.07 -18.19 -8.31
N PRO A 423 -2.99 -19.00 -8.87
CA PRO A 423 -2.65 -20.06 -9.83
C PRO A 423 -2.07 -19.59 -11.18
N ASN A 424 -2.13 -18.29 -11.48
CA ASN A 424 -1.67 -17.68 -12.72
C ASN A 424 -0.21 -17.18 -12.69
N GLY A 425 0.56 -17.50 -11.63
CA GLY A 425 1.94 -17.00 -11.49
C GLY A 425 2.02 -15.52 -11.10
N THR A 426 0.97 -14.98 -10.49
CA THR A 426 1.01 -13.69 -9.78
C THR A 426 0.70 -13.88 -8.30
N HIS A 427 1.04 -12.88 -7.49
CA HIS A 427 0.66 -12.82 -6.08
C HIS A 427 0.08 -11.44 -5.74
N GLY A 428 -0.39 -11.32 -4.51
CA GLY A 428 -0.98 -10.11 -3.98
C GLY A 428 -0.70 -9.95 -2.50
N TYR A 429 -0.95 -8.74 -1.99
CA TYR A 429 -0.67 -8.37 -0.61
C TYR A 429 -1.89 -7.73 0.03
N THR A 430 -2.39 -8.32 1.11
CA THR A 430 -3.46 -7.73 1.93
C THR A 430 -2.85 -6.96 3.09
N LEU A 431 -3.03 -5.64 3.10
CA LEU A 431 -2.67 -4.74 4.19
C LEU A 431 -3.89 -4.50 5.09
N LYS A 432 -3.66 -4.54 6.41
CA LYS A 432 -4.67 -4.25 7.44
C LYS A 432 -4.19 -3.15 8.39
N VAL A 433 -5.01 -2.08 8.56
CA VAL A 433 -4.71 -0.88 9.38
C VAL A 433 -5.96 -0.44 10.14
N LEU A 434 -5.87 -0.25 11.45
CA LEU A 434 -7.00 0.15 12.31
C LEU A 434 -7.35 1.65 12.12
N PHE A 435 -8.64 2.03 12.15
CA PHE A 435 -9.04 3.44 11.98
C PHE A 435 -8.55 4.37 13.09
N HIS A 436 -8.27 3.83 14.28
CA HIS A 436 -7.72 4.57 15.41
C HIS A 436 -6.18 4.60 15.44
N ASP A 437 -5.50 4.04 14.43
CA ASP A 437 -4.05 4.11 14.35
C ASP A 437 -3.61 5.56 14.03
N PRO A 438 -2.57 6.11 14.71
CA PRO A 438 -2.09 7.48 14.48
C PRO A 438 -1.64 7.79 13.04
N VAL A 439 -1.48 6.78 12.17
CA VAL A 439 -1.19 6.98 10.76
C VAL A 439 -2.43 7.35 9.93
N VAL A 440 -3.65 7.02 10.40
CA VAL A 440 -4.90 7.32 9.68
C VAL A 440 -5.28 8.80 9.86
N LYS A 441 -5.51 9.50 8.74
CA LYS A 441 -5.97 10.90 8.76
C LYS A 441 -7.50 10.91 8.92
N GLN A 442 -7.99 11.53 9.99
CA GLN A 442 -9.42 11.68 10.28
C GLN A 442 -9.88 13.11 9.95
N LYS A 443 -11.07 13.26 9.38
CA LYS A 443 -11.75 14.55 9.12
C LYS A 443 -13.24 14.42 9.40
N PHE A 444 -13.81 15.39 10.12
CA PHE A 444 -15.25 15.44 10.37
C PHE A 444 -15.90 16.59 9.59
N PHE A 445 -16.87 16.26 8.74
CA PHE A 445 -17.65 17.22 7.95
C PHE A 445 -18.98 17.46 8.65
N ILE A 446 -19.02 18.55 9.42
CA ILE A 446 -20.16 18.92 10.28
C ILE A 446 -21.44 19.12 9.47
N GLU A 447 -21.37 19.83 8.34
CA GLU A 447 -22.54 20.19 7.52
C GLU A 447 -23.26 18.96 6.95
N ASP A 448 -22.52 17.90 6.63
CA ASP A 448 -23.04 16.65 6.06
C ASP A 448 -23.25 15.54 7.12
N ALA A 449 -22.86 15.78 8.39
CA ALA A 449 -22.76 14.77 9.45
C ALA A 449 -21.92 13.52 9.07
N VAL A 450 -20.86 13.73 8.28
CA VAL A 450 -19.99 12.65 7.75
C VAL A 450 -18.63 12.65 8.47
N LEU A 451 -18.24 11.49 9.00
CA LEU A 451 -16.89 11.26 9.47
C LEU A 451 -16.08 10.49 8.42
N GLN A 452 -14.98 11.07 7.97
CA GLN A 452 -14.08 10.52 6.97
C GLN A 452 -12.77 10.04 7.60
N PHE A 453 -12.38 8.81 7.29
CA PHE A 453 -11.04 8.28 7.50
C PHE A 453 -10.32 8.17 6.15
N MET A 454 -9.07 8.62 6.08
CA MET A 454 -8.22 8.61 4.88
C MET A 454 -6.90 7.90 5.14
N LEU A 455 -6.51 7.02 4.21
CA LEU A 455 -5.24 6.34 4.19
C LEU A 455 -4.62 6.43 2.78
N ASP A 456 -3.66 7.32 2.61
CA ASP A 456 -2.81 7.38 1.42
C ASP A 456 -1.67 6.35 1.58
N ILE A 457 -1.46 5.54 0.55
CA ILE A 457 -0.55 4.39 0.52
C ILE A 457 0.35 4.52 -0.71
N ASN A 458 1.65 4.33 -0.50
CA ASN A 458 2.65 4.24 -1.54
C ASN A 458 3.43 2.93 -1.36
N TYR A 459 3.19 1.97 -2.25
CA TYR A 459 3.81 0.65 -2.24
C TYR A 459 5.12 0.69 -3.03
N THR A 460 6.22 0.23 -2.45
CA THR A 460 7.50 0.06 -3.14
C THR A 460 7.70 -1.41 -3.49
N LEU A 461 7.63 -1.71 -4.79
CA LEU A 461 7.82 -3.03 -5.37
C LEU A 461 9.23 -3.12 -5.97
N ALA A 462 9.96 -4.21 -5.70
CA ALA A 462 11.32 -4.42 -6.17
C ALA A 462 11.40 -5.62 -7.12
N VAL A 463 12.00 -5.42 -8.29
CA VAL A 463 12.28 -6.49 -9.27
C VAL A 463 13.53 -7.25 -8.84
N LEU A 464 13.41 -8.56 -8.65
CA LEU A 464 14.52 -9.43 -8.26
C LEU A 464 15.25 -10.00 -9.49
N PRO A 465 16.59 -10.18 -9.48
CA PRO A 465 17.56 -9.73 -8.49
C PRO A 465 18.09 -8.30 -8.77
N GLY A 466 17.41 -7.52 -9.60
CA GLY A 466 17.90 -6.24 -10.14
C GLY A 466 17.91 -5.07 -9.16
N ASN A 467 17.06 -5.08 -8.12
CA ASN A 467 16.77 -3.94 -7.24
C ASN A 467 16.25 -2.70 -8.00
N ASP A 468 15.63 -2.89 -9.16
CA ASP A 468 14.84 -1.84 -9.81
C ASP A 468 13.51 -1.69 -9.05
N PHE A 469 13.16 -0.45 -8.70
CA PHE A 469 11.97 -0.15 -7.89
C PHE A 469 10.84 0.46 -8.70
N TYR A 470 9.64 -0.08 -8.54
CA TYR A 470 8.39 0.47 -9.04
C TYR A 470 7.53 0.95 -7.86
N TYR A 471 6.89 2.11 -8.03
CA TYR A 471 6.06 2.74 -7.00
C TYR A 471 4.61 2.74 -7.43
N HIS A 472 3.73 2.20 -6.57
CA HIS A 472 2.29 2.14 -6.82
C HIS A 472 1.52 2.91 -5.75
N LEU A 473 0.71 3.87 -6.18
CA LEU A 473 -0.01 4.80 -5.30
C LEU A 473 -1.49 4.40 -5.18
N ALA A 474 -2.03 4.44 -3.97
CA ALA A 474 -3.45 4.26 -3.69
C ALA A 474 -3.92 5.21 -2.58
N SER A 475 -5.11 5.78 -2.72
CA SER A 475 -5.77 6.58 -1.67
C SER A 475 -7.08 5.89 -1.30
N ILE A 476 -7.20 5.45 -0.05
CA ILE A 476 -8.35 4.69 0.44
C ILE A 476 -9.13 5.55 1.44
N VAL A 477 -10.44 5.62 1.24
CA VAL A 477 -11.36 6.43 2.06
C VAL A 477 -12.43 5.53 2.64
N ALA A 478 -12.74 5.70 3.92
CA ALA A 478 -13.88 5.13 4.61
C ALA A 478 -14.74 6.26 5.18
N LEU A 479 -16.06 6.14 5.04
CA LEU A 479 -17.03 7.15 5.46
C LEU A 479 -18.02 6.53 6.44
N PHE A 480 -18.26 7.21 7.56
CA PHE A 480 -19.41 6.97 8.42
C PHE A 480 -20.38 8.13 8.23
N THR A 481 -21.61 7.82 7.82
CA THR A 481 -22.72 8.76 7.75
C THR A 481 -23.45 8.81 9.09
N ASP A 482 -24.37 9.77 9.24
CA ASP A 482 -25.30 9.86 10.38
C ASP A 482 -24.62 10.03 11.74
N VAL A 483 -23.39 10.61 11.74
CA VAL A 483 -22.62 10.91 12.95
C VAL A 483 -23.25 12.12 13.64
N SER A 484 -24.23 11.81 14.49
CA SER A 484 -25.09 12.78 15.17
C SER A 484 -24.57 13.12 16.58
N PRO A 485 -24.88 14.33 17.09
CA PRO A 485 -24.49 14.72 18.44
C PRO A 485 -25.32 13.98 19.50
N PRO A 486 -24.73 13.62 20.66
CA PRO A 486 -25.40 12.91 21.74
C PRO A 486 -26.61 13.70 22.28
N ALA A 487 -27.71 12.98 22.50
CA ALA A 487 -28.92 13.52 23.13
C ALA A 487 -29.11 12.92 24.53
N PHE A 488 -29.50 13.74 25.51
CA PHE A 488 -29.74 13.27 26.87
C PHE A 488 -31.20 12.88 27.11
N ASP A 489 -31.41 11.71 27.70
CA ASP A 489 -32.66 11.34 28.35
C ASP A 489 -32.83 12.14 29.65
N ALA A 490 -33.72 13.13 29.62
CA ALA A 490 -33.95 14.04 30.74
C ALA A 490 -35.27 13.74 31.47
N VAL A 491 -35.19 13.44 32.77
CA VAL A 491 -36.31 13.01 33.63
C VAL A 491 -36.45 13.94 34.85
N CYS A 492 -37.68 14.35 35.16
CA CYS A 492 -37.99 15.14 36.35
C CYS A 492 -38.07 14.25 37.59
N SER A 493 -37.54 14.68 38.73
CA SER A 493 -37.78 14.09 40.05
C SER A 493 -38.37 15.14 41.00
N GLU A 494 -38.78 14.74 42.21
CA GLU A 494 -39.20 15.71 43.23
C GLU A 494 -38.04 16.60 43.73
N SER A 495 -36.79 16.13 43.57
CA SER A 495 -35.58 16.78 44.08
C SER A 495 -34.77 17.55 43.04
N GLY A 496 -35.08 17.42 41.74
CA GLY A 496 -34.29 18.03 40.67
C GLY A 496 -34.58 17.48 39.28
N ILE A 497 -33.59 17.53 38.39
CA ILE A 497 -33.63 16.95 37.05
C ILE A 497 -32.47 15.97 36.88
N ARG A 498 -32.77 14.75 36.42
CA ARG A 498 -31.77 13.77 35.99
C ARG A 498 -31.60 13.84 34.49
N PHE A 499 -30.36 13.99 34.04
CA PHE A 499 -29.95 13.79 32.65
C PHE A 499 -29.12 12.51 32.56
N LYS A 500 -29.46 11.62 31.63
CA LYS A 500 -28.69 10.42 31.33
C LYS A 500 -28.32 10.40 29.84
N LEU A 501 -27.09 10.04 29.55
CA LEU A 501 -26.58 9.79 28.21
C LEU A 501 -25.97 8.38 28.19
N ASN A 502 -26.45 7.52 27.29
CA ASN A 502 -25.78 6.23 27.02
C ASN A 502 -24.70 6.50 25.97
N ARG A 503 -23.49 5.96 26.17
CA ARG A 503 -22.38 6.23 25.24
C ARG A 503 -22.61 5.59 23.88
N GLN A 504 -22.25 6.31 22.83
CA GLN A 504 -22.27 5.84 21.44
C GLN A 504 -20.89 5.94 20.79
N PRO A 505 -20.65 5.21 19.67
CA PRO A 505 -19.49 5.46 18.83
C PRO A 505 -19.40 6.95 18.45
N PHE A 506 -18.18 7.47 18.36
CA PHE A 506 -17.89 8.86 18.00
C PHE A 506 -18.28 9.95 19.01
N ASP A 507 -18.77 9.60 20.21
CA ASP A 507 -19.04 10.55 21.31
C ASP A 507 -17.87 11.52 21.61
N TYR A 508 -16.63 11.09 21.36
CA TYR A 508 -15.41 11.87 21.61
C TYR A 508 -15.22 13.10 20.72
N LEU A 509 -16.01 13.23 19.64
CA LEU A 509 -16.06 14.39 18.75
C LEU A 509 -16.78 15.59 19.39
N TRP A 510 -17.58 15.33 20.43
CA TRP A 510 -18.47 16.30 21.04
C TRP A 510 -17.98 16.73 22.43
N GLU A 511 -18.20 18.00 22.75
CA GLU A 511 -17.92 18.57 24.06
C GLU A 511 -19.23 18.97 24.76
N LEU A 512 -19.40 18.50 26.00
CA LEU A 512 -20.60 18.73 26.80
C LEU A 512 -20.38 19.97 27.67
N THR A 513 -21.28 20.95 27.60
CA THR A 513 -21.11 22.24 28.29
C THR A 513 -22.39 22.72 28.97
N ILE A 514 -22.26 23.46 30.07
CA ILE A 514 -23.36 24.11 30.79
C ILE A 514 -23.15 25.62 30.65
N GLY A 515 -23.85 26.22 29.69
CA GLY A 515 -23.62 27.60 29.25
C GLY A 515 -22.28 27.74 28.52
N LEU A 516 -21.24 28.20 29.23
CA LEU A 516 -19.86 28.33 28.73
C LEU A 516 -18.88 27.37 29.41
N ASP A 517 -19.26 26.74 30.52
CA ASP A 517 -18.36 25.87 31.29
C ASP A 517 -18.41 24.43 30.76
N VAL A 518 -17.25 23.80 30.55
CA VAL A 518 -17.15 22.39 30.13
C VAL A 518 -17.52 21.45 31.28
N LEU A 519 -18.45 20.52 31.02
CA LEU A 519 -18.94 19.56 32.00
C LEU A 519 -17.82 18.58 32.40
N THR A 520 -17.34 18.77 33.62
CA THR A 520 -16.28 17.99 34.26
C THR A 520 -16.70 17.65 35.70
N SER A 521 -16.05 16.67 36.33
CA SER A 521 -16.32 16.34 37.74
C SER A 521 -16.07 17.56 38.65
N ASP A 522 -14.94 18.26 38.45
CA ASP A 522 -14.60 19.47 39.19
C ASP A 522 -15.64 20.58 39.05
N LEU A 523 -16.25 20.74 37.86
CA LEU A 523 -17.36 21.68 37.66
C LEU A 523 -18.60 21.21 38.41
N ALA A 524 -18.96 19.92 38.31
CA ALA A 524 -20.13 19.36 38.98
C ALA A 524 -20.06 19.56 40.50
N ASP A 525 -18.94 19.22 41.12
CA ASP A 525 -18.70 19.38 42.56
C ASP A 525 -18.81 20.85 42.98
N ARG A 526 -18.20 21.78 42.22
CA ARG A 526 -18.28 23.23 42.49
C ARG A 526 -19.68 23.82 42.33
N ARG A 527 -20.50 23.25 41.45
CA ARG A 527 -21.87 23.73 41.15
C ARG A 527 -22.95 23.00 41.97
N GLY A 528 -22.58 21.95 42.72
CA GLY A 528 -23.48 21.16 43.56
C GLY A 528 -24.27 20.08 42.81
N TYR A 529 -23.81 19.67 41.63
CA TYR A 529 -24.42 18.58 40.86
C TYR A 529 -23.86 17.22 41.31
N ILE A 530 -24.61 16.14 41.11
CA ILE A 530 -24.13 14.77 41.31
C ILE A 530 -23.83 14.20 39.92
N PHE A 531 -22.55 13.97 39.64
CA PHE A 531 -22.06 13.53 38.33
C PHE A 531 -21.40 12.16 38.42
N SER A 532 -21.81 11.24 37.56
CA SER A 532 -21.16 9.95 37.37
C SER A 532 -20.90 9.71 35.88
N ASN A 533 -19.69 9.28 35.55
CA ASN A 533 -19.22 9.16 34.18
C ASN A 533 -18.40 7.87 34.06
N ASP A 534 -19.03 6.81 33.56
CA ASP A 534 -18.43 5.48 33.41
C ASP A 534 -18.20 5.14 31.92
N SER A 535 -17.83 3.90 31.61
CA SER A 535 -17.54 3.45 30.24
C SER A 535 -18.78 3.18 29.39
N GLN A 536 -19.97 3.12 29.97
CA GLN A 536 -21.24 2.82 29.29
C GLN A 536 -22.22 4.00 29.30
N SER A 537 -22.19 4.84 30.33
CA SER A 537 -23.10 5.97 30.47
C SER A 537 -22.50 7.14 31.25
N LEU A 538 -23.10 8.30 31.02
CA LEU A 538 -22.88 9.53 31.77
C LEU A 538 -24.23 9.94 32.38
N GLN A 539 -24.25 10.20 33.67
CA GLN A 539 -25.43 10.66 34.40
C GLN A 539 -25.09 11.93 35.18
N LEU A 540 -25.96 12.93 35.04
CA LEU A 540 -25.91 14.19 35.75
C LEU A 540 -27.26 14.39 36.46
N ASP A 541 -27.28 14.18 37.76
CA ASP A 541 -28.39 14.59 38.63
C ASP A 541 -28.14 16.04 39.06
N VAL A 542 -29.08 16.92 38.77
CA VAL A 542 -29.03 18.37 39.07
C VAL A 542 -30.07 18.66 40.17
N PRO A 543 -29.68 18.83 41.45
CA PRO A 543 -30.61 19.13 42.53
C PRO A 543 -31.25 20.53 42.44
N LEU A 544 -32.45 20.71 42.99
CA LEU A 544 -33.06 22.02 43.13
C LEU A 544 -32.17 23.02 43.89
N ALA A 545 -32.29 24.30 43.53
CA ALA A 545 -31.49 25.43 44.02
C ALA A 545 -29.98 25.39 43.71
N THR A 546 -29.51 24.51 42.83
CA THR A 546 -28.15 24.62 42.26
C THR A 546 -28.05 25.69 41.19
N HIS A 547 -26.81 26.06 40.84
CA HIS A 547 -26.53 26.96 39.73
C HIS A 547 -27.05 26.40 38.39
N GLY A 548 -27.30 27.26 37.40
CA GLY A 548 -27.70 26.88 36.03
C GLY A 548 -29.21 26.73 35.81
N TYR A 549 -30.03 26.62 36.86
CA TYR A 549 -31.49 26.66 36.73
C TYR A 549 -32.00 28.05 36.32
N LYS A 550 -32.97 28.05 35.39
CA LYS A 550 -33.85 29.18 35.08
C LYS A 550 -35.22 28.88 35.68
N TYR A 551 -35.62 29.63 36.71
CA TYR A 551 -36.93 29.47 37.38
C TYR A 551 -37.96 30.45 36.81
N GLN A 552 -39.18 29.96 36.54
CA GLN A 552 -40.29 30.71 35.95
C GLN A 552 -41.63 30.31 36.62
N ASP A 553 -42.68 31.08 36.40
CA ASP A 553 -44.07 30.79 36.82
C ASP A 553 -44.24 30.44 38.30
N VAL A 554 -43.57 31.16 39.19
CA VAL A 554 -43.65 30.93 40.65
C VAL A 554 -45.04 31.28 41.18
N THR A 555 -45.78 30.28 41.66
CA THR A 555 -47.13 30.37 42.23
C THR A 555 -47.23 29.57 43.54
N LEU A 556 -48.35 29.69 44.26
CA LEU A 556 -48.65 28.81 45.41
C LEU A 556 -48.80 27.32 45.05
N LYS A 557 -48.93 26.97 43.76
CA LYS A 557 -49.03 25.58 43.29
C LYS A 557 -47.67 24.97 42.92
N GLY A 558 -46.61 25.79 42.87
CA GLY A 558 -45.29 25.39 42.40
C GLY A 558 -44.68 26.40 41.42
N PHE A 559 -43.57 26.02 40.81
CA PHE A 559 -42.83 26.79 39.81
C PHE A 559 -42.26 25.89 38.71
N SER A 560 -42.02 26.46 37.54
CA SER A 560 -41.31 25.82 36.44
C SER A 560 -39.80 26.01 36.63
N GLY A 561 -39.03 24.92 36.68
CA GLY A 561 -37.57 24.95 36.69
C GLY A 561 -37.02 24.36 35.39
N THR A 562 -36.27 25.18 34.64
CA THR A 562 -35.64 24.79 33.37
C THR A 562 -34.13 24.66 33.54
N PHE A 563 -33.56 23.58 33.00
CA PHE A 563 -32.11 23.38 32.91
C PHE A 563 -31.71 22.99 31.48
N GLU A 564 -30.51 23.36 31.07
CA GLU A 564 -30.03 23.33 29.68
C GLU A 564 -28.59 22.83 29.62
N ILE A 565 -28.36 21.76 28.86
CA ILE A 565 -27.02 21.23 28.53
C ILE A 565 -26.79 21.47 27.05
N LEU A 566 -25.65 22.06 26.69
CA LEU A 566 -25.25 22.36 25.32
C LEU A 566 -24.21 21.34 24.85
N VAL A 567 -24.38 20.83 23.64
CA VAL A 567 -23.43 19.92 22.97
C VAL A 567 -22.75 20.69 21.86
N ARG A 568 -21.42 20.74 21.92
CA ARG A 568 -20.56 21.49 20.99
C ARG A 568 -19.67 20.57 20.19
N VAL A 569 -19.22 21.01 19.02
CA VAL A 569 -18.08 20.37 18.34
C VAL A 569 -16.83 20.64 19.17
N ARG A 570 -16.04 19.60 19.46
CA ARG A 570 -14.85 19.73 20.30
C ARG A 570 -13.73 20.58 19.69
N GLU A 571 -13.66 20.63 18.36
CA GLU A 571 -12.61 21.36 17.62
C GLU A 571 -12.95 22.84 17.39
N THR A 572 -14.22 23.18 17.11
CA THR A 572 -14.65 24.56 16.80
C THR A 572 -15.40 25.25 17.96
N SER A 573 -15.78 24.51 19.01
CA SER A 573 -16.64 24.94 20.12
C SER A 573 -18.04 25.45 19.69
N GLU A 574 -18.45 25.24 18.44
CA GLU A 574 -19.77 25.63 17.92
C GLU A 574 -20.87 24.75 18.53
N VAL A 575 -22.00 25.36 18.91
CA VAL A 575 -23.15 24.66 19.47
C VAL A 575 -23.92 23.96 18.35
N GLN A 576 -24.07 22.64 18.48
CA GLN A 576 -24.77 21.78 17.50
C GLN A 576 -26.16 21.39 17.98
N THR A 577 -26.29 21.05 19.26
CA THR A 577 -27.60 20.77 19.87
C THR A 577 -27.64 21.18 21.33
N SER A 578 -28.83 21.19 21.90
CA SER A 578 -29.08 21.48 23.30
C SER A 578 -30.14 20.52 23.85
N THR A 579 -29.91 19.95 25.03
CA THR A 579 -30.98 19.29 25.78
C THR A 579 -31.51 20.26 26.83
N VAL A 580 -32.72 20.77 26.58
CA VAL A 580 -33.46 21.62 27.51
C VAL A 580 -34.55 20.80 28.19
N LYS A 581 -34.58 20.80 29.53
CA LYS A 581 -35.66 20.17 30.30
C LYS A 581 -36.30 21.16 31.25
N THR A 582 -37.61 21.31 31.12
CA THR A 582 -38.46 22.05 32.06
C THR A 582 -39.26 21.07 32.90
N CYS A 583 -39.28 21.27 34.21
CA CYS A 583 -40.02 20.45 35.17
C CYS A 583 -40.83 21.35 36.11
N LEU A 584 -42.05 20.92 36.46
CA LEU A 584 -42.89 21.61 37.43
C LEU A 584 -42.59 21.07 38.84
N PHE A 585 -42.17 21.95 39.74
CA PHE A 585 -41.82 21.59 41.11
C PHE A 585 -42.82 22.22 42.09
N ASN A 586 -43.34 21.44 43.02
CA ASN A 586 -44.21 21.91 44.12
C ASN A 586 -43.61 21.56 45.50
N PRO A 587 -42.41 22.05 45.84
CA PRO A 587 -41.83 21.83 47.16
C PRO A 587 -42.65 22.58 48.21
N LYS A 588 -42.70 22.06 49.44
CA LYS A 588 -43.48 22.67 50.55
C LYS A 588 -43.12 24.13 50.75
N GLU A 589 -41.82 24.44 50.73
CA GLU A 589 -41.27 25.80 50.82
C GLU A 589 -40.23 26.01 49.71
N PHE A 590 -40.05 27.25 49.28
CA PHE A 590 -39.12 27.62 48.22
C PHE A 590 -38.61 29.04 48.43
N ILE A 591 -37.34 29.29 48.15
CA ILE A 591 -36.74 30.63 48.13
C ILE A 591 -35.82 30.77 46.92
N MET A 592 -35.97 31.89 46.22
CA MET A 592 -35.19 32.28 45.05
C MET A 592 -34.65 33.70 45.24
N CYS A 593 -33.37 33.88 44.92
CA CYS A 593 -32.63 35.13 45.08
C CYS A 593 -32.07 35.54 43.71
N SER A 594 -32.84 36.30 42.94
CA SER A 594 -32.52 36.58 41.54
C SER A 594 -31.36 37.57 41.35
N THR A 595 -30.78 37.59 40.16
CA THR A 595 -29.66 38.47 39.80
C THR A 595 -30.04 39.96 39.78
N ASP A 596 -31.31 40.30 39.53
CA ASP A 596 -31.84 41.67 39.66
C ASP A 596 -32.24 42.05 41.10
N GLY A 597 -32.00 41.16 42.08
CA GLY A 597 -32.22 41.43 43.50
C GLY A 597 -33.64 41.24 43.99
N MET A 598 -34.48 40.47 43.28
CA MET A 598 -35.79 40.06 43.79
C MET A 598 -35.64 38.80 44.66
N MET A 599 -36.03 38.92 45.93
CA MET A 599 -36.26 37.77 46.80
C MET A 599 -37.70 37.29 46.59
N THR A 600 -37.86 36.05 46.12
CA THR A 600 -39.17 35.40 45.97
C THR A 600 -39.23 34.17 46.87
N VAL A 601 -40.24 34.11 47.73
CA VAL A 601 -40.39 33.08 48.77
C VAL A 601 -41.80 32.51 48.75
N VAL A 602 -41.91 31.18 48.74
CA VAL A 602 -43.13 30.46 49.14
C VAL A 602 -42.85 29.82 50.50
N ALA A 603 -43.57 30.24 51.53
CA ALA A 603 -43.42 29.71 52.90
C ALA A 603 -44.78 29.29 53.47
N ASN A 604 -44.76 28.38 54.46
CA ASN A 604 -45.94 28.00 55.22
C ASN A 604 -45.82 28.54 56.66
N LEU A 605 -46.80 29.28 57.15
CA LEU A 605 -46.84 29.70 58.56
C LEU A 605 -47.77 28.79 59.38
N PRO A 606 -47.58 28.66 60.70
CA PRO A 606 -48.54 27.98 61.56
C PRO A 606 -49.93 28.62 61.47
N PRO A 607 -51.02 27.85 61.47
CA PRO A 607 -52.37 28.41 61.48
C PRO A 607 -52.63 29.15 62.79
N VAL A 608 -52.86 30.47 62.71
CA VAL A 608 -53.27 31.30 63.86
C VAL A 608 -54.78 31.55 63.80
N VAL A 609 -55.49 31.11 64.84
CA VAL A 609 -56.95 31.26 64.95
C VAL A 609 -57.28 32.51 65.77
N SER A 610 -57.74 33.55 65.10
CA SER A 610 -58.38 34.71 65.75
C SER A 610 -59.76 34.31 66.29
N GLY A 611 -60.06 34.62 67.55
CA GLY A 611 -61.34 34.36 68.24
C GLY A 611 -62.56 35.15 67.72
N GLY A 612 -62.75 35.22 66.41
CA GLY A 612 -63.77 36.05 65.75
C GLY A 612 -63.78 35.96 64.22
N GLY A 613 -63.21 34.90 63.63
CA GLY A 613 -63.31 34.61 62.20
C GLY A 613 -62.54 35.53 61.24
N ARG A 614 -61.86 36.58 61.73
CA ARG A 614 -60.98 37.43 60.91
C ARG A 614 -59.65 36.74 60.60
N THR A 615 -59.34 36.61 59.32
CA THR A 615 -58.04 36.15 58.84
C THR A 615 -56.96 37.20 59.11
N LEU A 616 -55.95 36.82 59.90
CA LEU A 616 -54.77 37.67 60.12
C LEU A 616 -54.01 37.86 58.81
N ARG A 617 -53.71 39.11 58.46
CA ARG A 617 -52.87 39.43 57.30
C ARG A 617 -51.41 39.11 57.62
N MET A 618 -50.76 38.35 56.75
CA MET A 618 -49.30 38.20 56.79
C MET A 618 -48.63 39.45 56.21
N SER A 619 -47.47 39.82 56.74
CA SER A 619 -46.61 40.88 56.20
C SER A 619 -45.13 40.57 56.46
N LEU A 620 -44.26 41.33 55.79
CA LEU A 620 -42.83 41.42 56.09
C LEU A 620 -42.57 42.39 57.24
N MET A 621 -41.29 42.63 57.59
CA MET A 621 -40.89 43.63 58.60
C MET A 621 -41.46 45.03 58.34
N ASP A 622 -41.63 45.42 57.08
CA ASP A 622 -42.53 46.52 56.73
C ASP A 622 -43.96 45.99 56.55
N ASN A 623 -44.85 46.41 57.46
CA ASN A 623 -46.28 46.05 57.45
C ASN A 623 -47.03 46.46 56.17
N SER A 624 -46.49 47.34 55.34
CA SER A 624 -47.05 47.67 54.02
C SER A 624 -46.79 46.60 52.96
N CYS A 625 -45.79 45.75 53.15
CA CYS A 625 -45.45 44.65 52.23
C CYS A 625 -46.18 43.36 52.61
N GLY A 626 -47.37 43.17 52.04
CA GLY A 626 -48.13 41.92 52.10
C GLY A 626 -47.69 40.87 51.06
N PRO A 627 -48.22 39.64 51.13
CA PRO A 627 -47.98 38.60 50.14
C PRO A 627 -48.60 38.95 48.79
N LYS A 628 -47.96 38.47 47.72
CA LYS A 628 -48.44 38.55 46.33
C LYS A 628 -49.60 37.59 46.06
N ASP A 629 -49.60 36.44 46.73
CA ASP A 629 -50.67 35.44 46.70
C ASP A 629 -50.68 34.67 48.04
N MET A 630 -51.85 34.24 48.53
CA MET A 630 -51.98 33.52 49.81
C MET A 630 -53.15 32.53 49.82
N ASN A 631 -52.91 31.31 50.29
CA ASN A 631 -53.93 30.29 50.53
C ASN A 631 -53.80 29.73 51.95
N GLY A 632 -54.63 30.25 52.88
CA GLY A 632 -54.63 29.86 54.28
C GLY A 632 -53.29 30.13 54.97
N THR A 633 -52.51 29.07 55.19
CA THR A 633 -51.19 29.09 55.82
C THR A 633 -50.03 29.25 54.84
N ARG A 634 -50.22 29.05 53.53
CA ARG A 634 -49.17 29.16 52.51
C ARG A 634 -49.23 30.53 51.83
N ALA A 635 -48.10 31.23 51.80
CA ALA A 635 -48.01 32.56 51.20
C ALA A 635 -46.80 32.70 50.27
N LEU A 636 -47.01 33.45 49.18
CA LEU A 636 -46.00 33.84 48.20
C LEU A 636 -45.64 35.32 48.42
N PHE A 637 -44.39 35.59 48.75
CA PHE A 637 -43.81 36.94 48.77
C PHE A 637 -42.84 37.09 47.59
N SER A 638 -42.79 38.27 46.99
CA SER A 638 -41.82 38.62 45.95
C SER A 638 -41.51 40.11 46.05
N PHE A 639 -40.30 40.45 46.46
CA PHE A 639 -39.90 41.81 46.82
C PHE A 639 -38.40 42.06 46.58
N PRO A 640 -37.97 43.30 46.26
CA PRO A 640 -36.56 43.64 46.19
C PRO A 640 -35.84 43.44 47.54
N VAL A 641 -34.65 42.84 47.54
CA VAL A 641 -33.85 42.55 48.76
C VAL A 641 -33.51 43.79 49.59
N ASN A 642 -33.53 44.97 48.97
CA ASN A 642 -33.27 46.28 49.56
C ASN A 642 -34.56 47.06 49.93
N SER A 643 -35.68 46.36 50.10
CA SER A 643 -36.99 46.94 50.41
C SER A 643 -37.72 46.19 51.54
N CYS A 644 -38.95 46.59 51.86
CA CYS A 644 -39.84 45.90 52.79
C CYS A 644 -39.26 45.64 54.21
N GLY A 645 -38.45 46.57 54.73
CA GLY A 645 -37.90 46.49 56.09
C GLY A 645 -36.73 45.51 56.26
N PHE A 646 -35.92 45.30 55.22
CA PHE A 646 -34.78 44.38 55.27
C PHE A 646 -33.73 44.71 56.36
N ILE A 647 -33.10 43.66 56.87
CA ILE A 647 -31.82 43.71 57.59
C ILE A 647 -30.74 43.19 56.64
N PHE A 648 -29.51 43.69 56.72
CA PHE A 648 -28.39 43.10 56.01
C PHE A 648 -27.20 42.85 56.94
N GLU A 649 -26.53 41.71 56.75
CA GLU A 649 -25.27 41.38 57.41
C GLU A 649 -24.16 41.33 56.35
N LEU A 650 -23.12 42.15 56.54
CA LEU A 650 -21.95 42.19 55.67
C LEU A 650 -20.88 41.23 56.22
N GLY A 651 -20.64 40.14 55.50
CA GLY A 651 -19.53 39.22 55.74
C GLY A 651 -18.22 39.72 55.12
N LYS A 652 -17.19 38.89 55.17
CA LYS A 652 -15.87 39.23 54.60
C LYS A 652 -15.91 39.37 53.07
N ASP A 653 -16.55 38.41 52.41
CA ASP A 653 -16.58 38.26 50.95
C ASP A 653 -18.01 38.16 50.38
N TYR A 654 -19.03 38.33 51.23
CA TYR A 654 -20.45 38.18 50.90
C TYR A 654 -21.34 39.15 51.69
N VAL A 655 -22.56 39.39 51.20
CA VAL A 655 -23.62 40.12 51.92
C VAL A 655 -24.88 39.28 51.99
N THR A 656 -25.49 39.20 53.17
CA THR A 656 -26.74 38.47 53.41
C THR A 656 -27.85 39.45 53.70
N TYR A 657 -28.86 39.49 52.84
CA TYR A 657 -30.11 40.23 53.05
C TYR A 657 -31.12 39.33 53.76
N GLN A 658 -31.76 39.84 54.82
CA GLN A 658 -32.70 39.12 55.66
C GLN A 658 -34.03 39.87 55.76
N ASN A 659 -35.13 39.13 55.66
CA ASN A 659 -36.45 39.60 56.06
C ASN A 659 -37.12 38.58 57.01
N GLU A 660 -38.26 38.93 57.60
CA GLU A 660 -39.05 38.07 58.47
C GLU A 660 -40.52 38.13 58.05
N ILE A 661 -41.18 36.98 57.95
CA ILE A 661 -42.60 36.86 57.64
C ILE A 661 -43.36 36.59 58.95
N PHE A 662 -44.36 37.41 59.27
CA PHE A 662 -45.20 37.25 60.46
C PHE A 662 -46.65 37.70 60.19
N TYR A 663 -47.54 37.36 61.13
CA TYR A 663 -48.92 37.86 61.14
C TYR A 663 -48.99 39.24 61.79
N ASN A 664 -49.56 40.22 61.07
CA ASN A 664 -49.69 41.59 61.53
C ASN A 664 -50.68 41.69 62.71
N LYS A 665 -50.24 42.28 63.83
CA LYS A 665 -50.99 42.37 65.09
C LYS A 665 -51.81 43.67 65.23
N ASN A 666 -51.86 44.54 64.23
CA ASN A 666 -52.45 45.88 64.35
C ASN A 666 -53.98 45.97 64.14
N ASP A 667 -54.69 44.85 63.97
CA ASP A 667 -56.16 44.83 64.07
C ASP A 667 -56.55 44.93 65.55
N GLN A 668 -57.04 46.11 65.98
CA GLN A 668 -57.31 46.41 67.39
C GLN A 668 -58.39 45.48 68.00
N ASN A 669 -58.16 45.11 69.25
CA ASN A 669 -58.93 44.19 70.11
C ASN A 669 -58.98 42.71 69.66
N MET A 670 -58.01 41.93 70.14
CA MET A 670 -58.14 40.49 70.36
C MET A 670 -57.24 40.03 71.52
N ASP A 671 -57.83 39.37 72.52
CA ASP A 671 -57.08 38.52 73.43
C ASP A 671 -56.58 37.28 72.66
N LEU A 672 -55.28 37.21 72.44
CA LEU A 672 -54.62 36.01 71.93
C LEU A 672 -54.59 34.96 73.04
N VAL A 673 -55.36 33.88 72.88
CA VAL A 673 -55.15 32.67 73.69
C VAL A 673 -53.75 32.14 73.38
N SER A 674 -52.88 32.18 74.38
CA SER A 674 -51.47 31.85 74.24
C SER A 674 -51.26 30.41 73.75
N SER A 675 -50.57 30.28 72.61
CA SER A 675 -49.55 29.27 72.43
C SER A 675 -48.22 30.00 72.48
N ASP A 676 -47.38 29.68 73.47
CA ASP A 676 -46.28 30.54 73.96
C ASP A 676 -45.01 30.50 73.08
N ALA A 677 -45.22 30.38 71.76
CA ALA A 677 -44.22 30.17 70.74
C ALA A 677 -44.73 30.64 69.37
N THR A 678 -44.62 31.94 69.07
CA THR A 678 -44.72 32.40 67.67
C THR A 678 -43.47 31.95 66.91
N GLU A 679 -43.60 30.88 66.12
CA GLU A 679 -42.57 30.45 65.18
C GLU A 679 -42.28 31.58 64.19
N ARG A 680 -41.03 32.07 64.19
CA ARG A 680 -40.58 33.15 63.29
C ARG A 680 -40.02 32.54 62.03
N VAL A 681 -40.55 32.94 60.87
CA VAL A 681 -40.07 32.51 59.55
C VAL A 681 -39.14 33.59 59.01
N ILE A 682 -37.84 33.35 59.14
CA ILE A 682 -36.79 34.24 58.67
C ILE A 682 -36.39 33.80 57.25
N VAL A 683 -36.27 34.76 56.34
CA VAL A 683 -35.90 34.53 54.94
C VAL A 683 -34.60 35.27 54.62
N GLN A 684 -33.64 34.60 53.99
CA GLN A 684 -32.31 35.14 53.72
C GLN A 684 -31.89 34.91 52.26
N CYS A 685 -31.23 35.90 51.66
CA CYS A 685 -30.54 35.81 50.37
C CYS A 685 -29.10 36.30 50.51
N THR A 686 -28.13 35.42 50.24
CA THR A 686 -26.70 35.74 50.31
C THR A 686 -26.09 35.90 48.92
N TYR A 687 -25.37 36.99 48.68
CA TYR A 687 -24.68 37.27 47.42
C TYR A 687 -23.18 37.49 47.65
N PRO A 688 -22.27 36.99 46.80
CA PRO A 688 -20.86 37.35 46.82
C PRO A 688 -20.66 38.85 46.60
N LEU A 689 -19.77 39.50 47.35
CA LEU A 689 -19.48 40.93 47.15
C LEU A 689 -18.85 41.20 45.77
N SER A 690 -18.07 40.25 45.27
CA SER A 690 -17.51 40.27 43.91
C SER A 690 -18.55 40.17 42.79
N SER A 691 -19.79 39.74 43.07
CA SER A 691 -20.85 39.70 42.05
C SER A 691 -21.65 41.01 41.96
N LEU A 692 -21.49 41.92 42.93
CA LEU A 692 -22.32 43.13 43.08
C LEU A 692 -21.65 44.40 42.55
N HIS A 693 -20.81 44.30 41.52
CA HIS A 693 -20.04 45.43 40.98
C HIS A 693 -20.93 46.63 40.56
N GLN A 694 -22.15 46.38 40.06
CA GLN A 694 -23.09 47.45 39.66
C GLN A 694 -23.71 48.20 40.85
N LEU A 695 -23.81 47.56 42.02
CA LEU A 695 -24.34 48.19 43.23
C LEU A 695 -23.42 49.32 43.70
N PHE A 696 -22.10 49.12 43.60
CA PHE A 696 -21.09 50.10 44.04
C PHE A 696 -20.76 51.16 42.99
N THR A 697 -21.05 50.90 41.70
CA THR A 697 -20.72 51.83 40.58
C THR A 697 -21.91 52.63 40.08
N MET A 698 -23.12 52.05 40.09
CA MET A 698 -24.33 52.65 39.53
C MET A 698 -25.49 52.74 40.53
N TYR A 699 -25.28 52.40 41.81
CA TYR A 699 -26.31 52.37 42.86
C TYR A 699 -27.54 51.51 42.53
N ARG A 700 -27.39 50.57 41.59
CA ARG A 700 -28.42 49.64 41.15
C ARG A 700 -28.08 48.24 41.62
N PHE A 701 -28.99 47.56 42.31
CA PHE A 701 -28.78 46.17 42.65
C PHE A 701 -28.87 45.32 41.37
N VAL A 702 -27.71 44.85 40.91
CA VAL A 702 -27.55 43.80 39.91
C VAL A 702 -26.37 42.96 40.37
N SER A 703 -26.57 41.65 40.37
CA SER A 703 -25.61 40.62 40.73
C SER A 703 -25.27 39.80 39.50
N ASP A 704 -23.98 39.56 39.25
CA ASP A 704 -23.51 38.70 38.16
C ASP A 704 -23.84 37.21 38.41
N THR A 705 -24.18 36.84 39.65
CA THR A 705 -24.58 35.48 40.05
C THR A 705 -25.87 35.45 40.86
N VAL A 706 -26.66 34.37 40.72
CA VAL A 706 -27.84 34.09 41.55
C VAL A 706 -27.43 33.99 43.03
N GLY A 707 -28.24 34.54 43.94
CA GLY A 707 -27.99 34.48 45.38
C GLY A 707 -28.35 33.13 46.00
N VAL A 708 -27.74 32.80 47.13
CA VAL A 708 -28.06 31.60 47.91
C VAL A 708 -29.19 31.91 48.89
N GLY A 709 -30.35 31.28 48.67
CA GLY A 709 -31.53 31.44 49.51
C GLY A 709 -31.59 30.50 50.70
N LYS A 710 -32.05 30.97 51.86
CA LYS A 710 -32.38 30.14 53.04
C LYS A 710 -33.68 30.59 53.69
N ILE A 711 -34.51 29.61 54.07
CA ILE A 711 -35.65 29.81 54.97
C ILE A 711 -35.25 29.20 56.32
N ILE A 712 -35.31 29.99 57.38
CA ILE A 712 -34.91 29.61 58.73
C ILE A 712 -36.13 29.75 59.63
N ARG A 713 -36.51 28.64 60.26
CA ARG A 713 -37.57 28.58 61.26
C ARG A 713 -36.96 28.64 62.66
N THR A 714 -37.39 29.59 63.48
CA THR A 714 -36.95 29.68 64.88
C THR A 714 -38.14 29.70 65.83
N VAL A 715 -38.09 28.83 66.83
CA VAL A 715 -39.01 28.82 67.98
C VAL A 715 -38.25 29.44 69.15
N GLN A 716 -38.69 30.61 69.62
CA GLN A 716 -37.98 31.35 70.66
C GLN A 716 -38.98 31.91 71.70
N PRO A 717 -38.84 31.56 73.00
CA PRO A 717 -39.71 32.09 74.05
C PRO A 717 -39.57 33.60 74.21
N THR A 718 -40.65 34.24 74.65
CA THR A 718 -40.78 35.70 74.70
C THR A 718 -39.94 36.35 75.82
N ALA A 719 -38.64 36.51 75.61
CA ALA A 719 -37.76 37.32 76.45
C ALA A 719 -36.89 38.26 75.59
N GLY A 720 -36.92 39.56 75.90
CA GLY A 720 -36.44 40.61 75.00
C GLY A 720 -34.94 40.59 74.75
N LEU A 721 -34.54 40.64 73.47
CA LEU A 721 -33.17 40.92 73.06
C LEU A 721 -33.14 42.13 72.12
N GLN A 722 -32.99 43.33 72.71
CA GLN A 722 -32.57 44.52 71.95
C GLN A 722 -31.12 44.30 71.49
N ARG A 723 -30.93 43.77 70.27
CA ARG A 723 -29.63 43.84 69.59
C ARG A 723 -29.40 45.32 69.21
N PRO A 724 -28.29 45.95 69.62
CA PRO A 724 -28.11 47.39 69.46
C PRO A 724 -27.93 47.78 67.99
N THR A 725 -28.82 48.64 67.49
CA THR A 725 -28.69 49.27 66.17
C THR A 725 -27.46 50.17 66.15
N ARG A 726 -26.35 49.69 65.57
CA ARG A 726 -25.15 50.51 65.37
C ARG A 726 -25.40 51.54 64.26
N LYS A 727 -25.92 52.71 64.61
CA LYS A 727 -25.95 53.88 63.72
C LYS A 727 -24.52 54.20 63.26
N PRO A 728 -24.28 54.49 61.97
CA PRO A 728 -23.00 55.02 61.51
C PRO A 728 -22.76 56.41 62.11
N THR A 729 -21.69 56.57 62.89
CA THR A 729 -21.29 57.88 63.43
C THR A 729 -20.31 58.58 62.50
N ALA A 730 -20.80 59.05 61.35
CA ALA A 730 -20.08 59.98 60.47
C ALA A 730 -21.09 60.80 59.66
N ALA A 731 -21.04 62.13 59.80
CA ALA A 731 -21.86 63.01 58.99
C ALA A 731 -21.26 63.15 57.59
N LEU A 732 -22.06 62.96 56.53
CA LEU A 732 -21.67 63.40 55.19
C LEU A 732 -21.68 64.93 55.16
N GLN A 733 -20.50 65.55 55.18
CA GLN A 733 -20.34 66.93 54.77
C GLN A 733 -20.37 66.99 53.24
N SER A 734 -21.34 67.71 52.69
CA SER A 734 -21.35 68.10 51.28
C SER A 734 -20.38 69.26 51.04
N THR A 735 -19.55 69.15 50.02
CA THR A 735 -18.75 70.27 49.48
C THR A 735 -19.06 70.46 47.98
N PRO A 736 -19.09 71.70 47.44
CA PRO A 736 -19.65 71.95 46.10
C PRO A 736 -18.65 71.73 44.96
N ARG A 737 -19.16 71.49 43.75
CA ARG A 737 -18.40 71.35 42.50
C ARG A 737 -17.97 72.69 41.90
N HIS A 738 -16.74 72.74 41.36
CA HIS A 738 -16.26 73.40 40.11
C HIS A 738 -14.70 73.38 40.09
N THR A 739 -13.93 73.32 38.98
CA THR A 739 -14.23 73.33 37.52
C THR A 739 -13.39 72.29 36.73
N GLN A 740 -12.47 72.72 35.84
CA GLN A 740 -11.58 72.01 34.88
C GLN A 740 -10.32 72.91 34.62
N PRO A 741 -9.24 72.54 33.87
CA PRO A 741 -9.07 71.40 32.94
C PRO A 741 -7.72 70.60 32.91
N VAL A 742 -7.84 69.34 32.44
CA VAL A 742 -6.98 68.50 31.55
C VAL A 742 -5.45 68.76 31.36
N VAL A 743 -4.65 67.69 31.49
CA VAL A 743 -3.52 67.34 30.57
C VAL A 743 -3.57 65.83 30.24
N PHE A 744 -3.09 65.45 29.06
CA PHE A 744 -3.31 64.15 28.38
C PHE A 744 -1.97 63.45 28.09
N VAL A 745 -1.91 62.10 28.10
CA VAL A 745 -0.85 61.32 27.43
C VAL A 745 -1.50 60.15 26.66
N PRO A 746 -1.31 60.00 25.34
CA PRO A 746 -2.04 59.01 24.54
C PRO A 746 -1.34 57.65 24.38
N GLY A 747 -2.11 56.56 24.40
CA GLY A 747 -1.72 55.26 23.85
C GLY A 747 -2.11 55.14 22.37
N VAL A 748 -1.15 54.78 21.52
CA VAL A 748 -1.31 54.70 20.05
C VAL A 748 -2.14 53.49 19.62
N ARG A 749 -3.09 53.69 18.69
CA ARG A 749 -3.80 52.62 17.96
C ARG A 749 -3.20 52.43 16.56
N PRO A 750 -3.03 51.20 16.05
CA PRO A 750 -2.71 50.96 14.64
C PRO A 750 -3.88 51.36 13.74
N SER A 751 -3.57 51.92 12.56
CA SER A 751 -4.56 52.47 11.63
C SER A 751 -5.09 51.45 10.62
N ALA A 752 -6.41 51.22 10.62
CA ALA A 752 -7.10 50.71 9.43
C ALA A 752 -7.44 51.90 8.51
N ARG A 753 -6.98 51.86 7.25
CA ARG A 753 -7.28 52.89 6.24
C ARG A 753 -8.58 52.55 5.52
N TYR A 754 -9.57 53.43 5.60
CA TYR A 754 -10.66 53.50 4.62
C TYR A 754 -10.82 54.95 4.13
N PHE A 755 -10.65 55.16 2.83
CA PHE A 755 -10.80 56.47 2.21
C PHE A 755 -12.27 56.77 1.92
N ARG A 756 -12.72 57.97 2.31
CA ARG A 756 -14.04 58.48 1.96
C ARG A 756 -13.87 59.85 1.32
N VAL A 757 -14.13 59.95 0.02
CA VAL A 757 -14.12 61.21 -0.74
C VAL A 757 -15.50 61.39 -1.38
N SER A 758 -16.15 62.52 -1.10
CA SER A 758 -17.50 62.82 -1.58
C SER A 758 -17.47 63.86 -2.70
N ARG A 759 -17.82 63.42 -3.91
CA ARG A 759 -18.34 64.12 -5.12
C ARG A 759 -18.27 65.66 -5.19
N VAL A 760 -17.84 66.17 -6.36
CA VAL A 760 -18.72 66.90 -7.34
C VAL A 760 -18.20 66.62 -8.77
N HIS A 761 -19.09 66.64 -9.76
CA HIS A 761 -18.82 66.48 -11.22
C HIS A 761 -18.15 67.70 -11.88
N ASN A 762 -17.47 67.52 -13.02
CA ASN A 762 -17.99 68.00 -14.32
C ASN A 762 -17.12 67.68 -15.57
N LEU A 763 -17.84 67.36 -16.65
CA LEU A 763 -17.61 67.72 -18.08
C LEU A 763 -16.33 67.29 -18.83
N ALA A 764 -16.53 66.25 -19.66
CA ALA A 764 -16.47 66.27 -21.14
C ALA A 764 -15.17 66.55 -21.93
N GLY A 765 -14.97 65.76 -23.00
CA GLY A 765 -14.21 66.14 -24.20
C GLY A 765 -13.01 65.25 -24.52
N GLY A 766 -13.20 64.25 -25.40
CA GLY A 766 -12.16 63.32 -25.87
C GLY A 766 -12.77 62.07 -26.48
#